data_AF-A0A8T6M7U3-F1
#
_entry.id   AF-A0A8T6M7U3-F1
#
_cell.length_a   1.000
_cell.length_b   1.000
_cell.length_c   1.000
_cell.angle_alpha   90.00
_cell.angle_beta   90.00
_cell.angle_gamma   90.00
#
_symmetry.space_group_name_H-M   'P 1'
#
loop_
_entity.id
_entity.type
_entity.pdbx_description
1 polymer ?
#
loop_
_entity_poly.entity_id
_entity_poly.type
_entity_poly.pdbx_seq_one_letter_code
_entity_poly.pdbx_strand_id
1 'polypeptide(L)'
;MGFEKPLIGIIGGTGKTGSQFKAFFEKDGYEVLVCGRETKLTPKELAQKADVLIFSVPIKNTVEVIKDIAPFAKPGAMITDFTSIKKQPVEAMLKYAPETCEVVGMHPMFGPTIKSMKGQIVVLCKGRGNKGFVWLKRFLEENNVDVKEILPEKHDQIMSVVQGITHFSSLVVARAIEKSGLSLKDTLEYASPVYKLQLYTIGRILSQNPELYASIQMDNQEIRRRAEQFTNVSMEMSEFVKNKDYNNFIKKFEDIAQYFGNFKKESLEKTDYFIERLVNYPKNLSKKTDLKELRDEIDKINNEFVDLLKRRELLVKKVAIIKKKKNLLVYDANRETEIFGKIEEKAKEHNINPYEARDFFENILERSKNIMYLIKKPEVWTLGPAGSYSEEITSKLFSGKEIGYKTLIQDVFEEVSKNTSIGVVPIENSTGGSVDETVNSLIKYENIQIIGEDFLPIRHCLIGFSWAKIKGIKEIRAHTQSFAQCARFLQENFPDLRRTPCASNSLALKEVRSLHNGKIAAIASERAAKIYGLRVLKKNIHNNENNITKFIIISGKSLDTQPTGKDRISLLISYKEDKPKILFGVLKAFADENINLSKVESVPDGEFGKYLFFIDAEGHIKDEKIAKVVDEIKKDENLKIRFLGSYKRKREYG
;
A
#
# COMPACT_ATOMS: atom_id res chain seq x y z
N MET A 1 11.60 39.52 -1.83
CA MET A 1 12.31 39.27 -0.56
C MET A 1 11.43 39.32 0.72
N GLY A 2 10.12 39.63 0.69
CA GLY A 2 9.38 39.99 1.92
C GLY A 2 8.75 38.87 2.78
N PHE A 3 8.53 37.66 2.28
CA PHE A 3 7.80 36.58 3.02
C PHE A 3 8.34 35.17 2.73
N GLU A 4 9.65 35.01 2.47
CA GLU A 4 10.22 33.68 2.23
C GLU A 4 10.44 32.88 3.52
N LYS A 5 10.85 33.55 4.61
CA LYS A 5 10.92 33.01 5.97
C LYS A 5 10.56 34.11 6.99
N PRO A 6 9.28 34.50 7.12
CA PRO A 6 8.88 35.56 8.03
C PRO A 6 9.02 35.12 9.49
N LEU A 7 9.37 36.06 10.36
CA LEU A 7 9.22 35.91 11.80
C LEU A 7 7.74 36.06 12.18
N ILE A 8 7.14 35.03 12.76
CA ILE A 8 5.71 35.02 13.10
C ILE A 8 5.54 35.42 14.58
N GLY A 9 4.73 36.44 14.83
CA GLY A 9 4.36 36.87 16.17
C GLY A 9 2.90 36.58 16.47
N ILE A 10 2.59 35.87 17.55
CA ILE A 10 1.22 35.58 17.97
C ILE A 10 0.90 36.25 19.31
N ILE A 11 0.03 37.26 19.27
CA ILE A 11 -0.58 37.90 20.44
C ILE A 11 -1.68 36.99 20.97
N GLY A 12 -1.59 36.59 22.24
CA GLY A 12 -2.44 35.53 22.79
C GLY A 12 -1.94 34.12 22.45
N GLY A 13 -0.67 33.98 22.04
CA GLY A 13 -0.08 32.72 21.60
C GLY A 13 0.00 31.61 22.67
N THR A 14 -0.18 31.95 23.96
CA THR A 14 -0.29 30.96 25.06
C THR A 14 -1.71 30.39 25.20
N GLY A 15 -2.69 30.94 24.48
CA GLY A 15 -4.05 30.40 24.42
C GLY A 15 -4.13 29.18 23.50
N LYS A 16 -5.20 28.38 23.65
CA LYS A 16 -5.34 27.09 22.93
C LYS A 16 -5.12 27.18 21.42
N THR A 17 -5.80 28.12 20.74
CA THR A 17 -5.67 28.31 19.27
C THR A 17 -4.30 28.87 18.90
N GLY A 18 -3.81 29.87 19.63
CA GLY A 18 -2.50 30.46 19.40
C GLY A 18 -1.36 29.44 19.53
N SER A 19 -1.40 28.59 20.56
CA SER A 19 -0.40 27.55 20.79
C SER A 19 -0.48 26.44 19.74
N GLN A 20 -1.68 26.12 19.24
CA GLN A 20 -1.84 25.16 18.16
C GLN A 20 -1.22 25.66 16.86
N PHE A 21 -1.50 26.92 16.49
CA PHE A 21 -0.91 27.51 15.29
C PHE A 21 0.58 27.73 15.42
N LYS A 22 1.09 28.04 16.62
CA LYS A 22 2.53 28.03 16.92
C LYS A 22 3.15 26.68 16.51
N ALA A 23 2.57 25.57 16.96
CA ALA A 23 3.06 24.24 16.62
C ALA A 23 2.98 23.92 15.11
N PHE A 24 1.94 24.38 14.42
CA PHE A 24 1.82 24.22 12.97
C PHE A 24 2.91 24.99 12.20
N PHE A 25 3.16 26.24 12.57
CA PHE A 25 4.22 27.04 11.94
C PHE A 25 5.63 26.50 12.26
N GLU A 26 5.90 26.11 13.51
CA GLU A 26 7.21 25.56 13.90
C GLU A 26 7.51 24.23 13.20
N LYS A 27 6.48 23.40 12.97
CA LYS A 27 6.60 22.15 12.22
C LYS A 27 7.08 22.36 10.78
N ASP A 28 6.69 23.48 10.18
CA ASP A 28 7.09 23.86 8.82
C ASP A 28 8.38 24.71 8.79
N GLY A 29 9.07 24.82 9.94
CA GLY A 29 10.38 25.45 10.06
C GLY A 29 10.34 26.98 10.19
N TYR A 30 9.18 27.57 10.50
CA TYR A 30 9.08 29.00 10.79
C TYR A 30 9.46 29.31 12.24
N GLU A 31 10.11 30.45 12.44
CA GLU A 31 10.37 30.98 13.78
C GLU A 31 9.10 31.67 14.30
N VAL A 32 8.65 31.28 15.51
CA VAL A 32 7.42 31.80 16.11
C VAL A 32 7.68 32.36 17.50
N LEU A 33 7.39 33.65 17.67
CA LEU A 33 7.36 34.33 18.96
C LEU A 33 5.92 34.45 19.44
N VAL A 34 5.70 34.21 20.72
CA VAL A 34 4.37 34.31 21.34
C VAL A 34 4.38 35.28 22.50
N CYS A 35 3.27 36.01 22.65
CA CYS A 35 3.00 36.87 23.79
C CYS A 35 1.74 36.38 24.51
N GLY A 36 1.80 36.28 25.84
CA GLY A 36 0.69 35.97 26.73
C GLY A 36 0.78 36.81 28.00
N ARG A 37 -0.13 36.58 28.96
CA ARG A 37 -0.14 37.34 30.24
C ARG A 37 1.12 37.13 31.08
N GLU A 38 1.82 36.00 30.88
CA GLU A 38 2.95 35.55 31.69
C GLU A 38 4.28 35.58 30.92
N THR A 39 4.30 36.06 29.67
CA THR A 39 5.53 36.12 28.87
C THR A 39 6.33 37.38 29.15
N LYS A 40 7.67 37.28 29.18
CA LYS A 40 8.56 38.45 29.32
C LYS A 40 8.46 39.43 28.14
N LEU A 41 8.19 38.91 26.95
CA LEU A 41 8.02 39.72 25.75
C LEU A 41 6.67 40.43 25.79
N THR A 42 6.66 41.76 25.68
CA THR A 42 5.41 42.54 25.68
C THR A 42 4.73 42.50 24.32
N PRO A 43 3.39 42.74 24.25
CA PRO A 43 2.68 42.75 22.99
C PRO A 43 3.20 43.79 21.98
N LYS A 44 3.63 44.96 22.46
CA LYS A 44 4.18 46.04 21.62
C LYS A 44 5.56 45.69 21.07
N GLU A 45 6.44 45.12 21.89
CA GLU A 45 7.76 44.65 21.43
C GLU A 45 7.63 43.52 20.40
N LEU A 46 6.65 42.63 20.56
CA LEU A 46 6.38 41.58 19.59
C LEU A 46 5.90 42.17 18.25
N ALA A 47 5.00 43.15 18.28
CA ALA A 47 4.50 43.82 17.08
C ALA A 47 5.59 44.52 16.27
N GLN A 48 6.60 45.08 16.94
CA GLN A 48 7.74 45.75 16.30
C GLN A 48 8.72 44.77 15.63
N LYS A 49 8.74 43.50 16.06
CA LYS A 49 9.68 42.48 15.56
C LYS A 49 9.08 41.63 14.43
N ALA A 50 7.81 41.26 14.54
CA ALA A 50 7.18 40.27 13.68
C ALA A 50 6.97 40.77 12.23
N ASP A 51 7.27 39.91 11.26
CA ASP A 51 6.90 40.10 9.86
C ASP A 51 5.45 39.68 9.60
N VAL A 52 4.94 38.76 10.41
CA VAL A 52 3.54 38.32 10.44
C VAL A 52 3.02 38.44 11.87
N LEU A 53 2.12 39.39 12.12
CA LEU A 53 1.51 39.62 13.43
C LEU A 53 0.09 39.03 13.47
N ILE A 54 -0.16 38.11 14.40
CA ILE A 54 -1.41 37.36 14.53
C ILE A 54 -2.08 37.69 15.85
N PHE A 55 -3.34 38.12 15.79
CA PHE A 55 -4.19 38.32 16.97
C PHE A 55 -5.02 37.07 17.29
N SER A 56 -4.68 36.37 18.37
CA SER A 56 -5.38 35.19 18.88
C SER A 56 -5.86 35.43 20.32
N VAL A 57 -6.71 36.43 20.50
CA VAL A 57 -7.29 36.83 21.80
C VAL A 57 -8.82 36.62 21.79
N PRO A 58 -9.50 36.62 22.96
CA PRO A 58 -10.95 36.52 23.01
C PRO A 58 -11.63 37.60 22.16
N ILE A 59 -12.66 37.21 21.41
CA ILE A 59 -13.36 38.07 20.42
C ILE A 59 -13.78 39.41 21.03
N LYS A 60 -14.40 39.39 22.22
CA LYS A 60 -14.81 40.58 22.98
C LYS A 60 -13.69 41.62 23.20
N ASN A 61 -12.43 41.19 23.22
CA ASN A 61 -11.26 42.04 23.49
C ASN A 61 -10.49 42.36 22.21
N THR A 62 -10.77 41.70 21.09
CA THR A 62 -9.92 41.75 19.89
C THR A 62 -9.78 43.17 19.33
N VAL A 63 -10.88 43.93 19.25
CA VAL A 63 -10.85 45.29 18.68
C VAL A 63 -9.99 46.25 19.52
N GLU A 64 -10.14 46.23 20.85
CA GLU A 64 -9.31 47.05 21.76
C GLU A 64 -7.84 46.63 21.70
N VAL A 65 -7.56 45.33 21.68
CA VAL A 65 -6.18 44.81 21.58
C VAL A 65 -5.53 45.19 20.24
N ILE A 66 -6.27 45.14 19.13
CA ILE A 66 -5.79 45.61 17.83
C ILE A 66 -5.49 47.11 17.88
N LYS A 67 -6.40 47.92 18.44
CA LYS A 67 -6.22 49.36 18.58
C LYS A 67 -4.96 49.72 19.38
N ASP A 68 -4.67 49.00 20.45
CA ASP A 68 -3.52 49.26 21.32
C ASP A 68 -2.17 48.80 20.75
N ILE A 69 -2.18 47.80 19.86
CA ILE A 69 -0.95 47.10 19.42
C ILE A 69 -0.65 47.31 17.93
N ALA A 70 -1.65 47.27 17.06
CA ALA A 70 -1.45 47.38 15.60
C ALA A 70 -0.68 48.63 15.16
N PRO A 71 -0.78 49.81 15.82
CA PRO A 71 0.04 50.97 15.47
C PRO A 71 1.55 50.74 15.59
N PHE A 72 1.99 49.77 16.40
CA PHE A 72 3.40 49.43 16.62
C PHE A 72 3.90 48.34 15.66
N ALA A 73 3.07 47.88 14.71
CA ALA A 73 3.46 46.84 13.78
C ALA A 73 4.64 47.29 12.89
N LYS A 74 5.61 46.39 12.70
CA LYS A 74 6.76 46.60 11.80
C LYS A 74 6.30 47.03 10.40
N PRO A 75 6.88 48.10 9.80
CA PRO A 75 6.53 48.51 8.45
C PRO A 75 6.67 47.37 7.43
N GLY A 76 5.64 47.16 6.61
CA GLY A 76 5.60 46.07 5.63
C GLY A 76 5.14 44.71 6.17
N ALA A 77 4.87 44.58 7.47
CA ALA A 77 4.37 43.34 8.07
C ALA A 77 2.95 43.00 7.58
N MET A 78 2.61 41.72 7.61
CA MET A 78 1.23 41.25 7.48
C MET A 78 0.58 41.17 8.86
N ILE A 79 -0.63 41.68 8.99
CA ILE A 79 -1.43 41.61 10.20
C ILE A 79 -2.66 40.74 9.92
N THR A 80 -2.93 39.80 10.83
CA THR A 80 -4.05 38.88 10.74
C THR A 80 -4.62 38.55 12.13
N ASP A 81 -5.75 37.87 12.17
CA ASP A 81 -6.46 37.49 13.37
C ASP A 81 -7.02 36.07 13.23
N PHE A 82 -7.35 35.41 14.34
CA PHE A 82 -8.00 34.08 14.36
C PHE A 82 -9.43 34.11 14.91
N THR A 83 -10.09 35.27 14.92
CA THR A 83 -11.42 35.37 15.51
C THR A 83 -12.49 34.67 14.65
N SER A 84 -13.64 34.39 15.24
CA SER A 84 -14.76 33.75 14.53
C SER A 84 -15.72 34.74 13.86
N ILE A 85 -15.47 36.04 14.01
CA ILE A 85 -16.12 37.13 13.26
C ILE A 85 -15.05 37.84 12.43
N LYS A 86 -15.38 38.49 11.32
CA LYS A 86 -14.37 39.09 10.44
C LYS A 86 -14.58 40.57 10.20
N LYS A 87 -15.82 41.06 10.22
CA LYS A 87 -16.09 42.48 9.93
C LYS A 87 -15.35 43.41 10.88
N GLN A 88 -15.66 43.38 12.18
CA GLN A 88 -15.09 44.30 13.15
C GLN A 88 -13.55 44.15 13.32
N PRO A 89 -12.98 42.94 13.40
CA PRO A 89 -11.53 42.78 13.53
C PRO A 89 -10.77 43.27 12.29
N VAL A 90 -11.26 42.98 11.09
CA VAL A 90 -10.61 43.43 9.84
C VAL A 90 -10.71 44.95 9.71
N GLU A 91 -11.87 45.55 9.99
CA GLU A 91 -12.04 47.01 10.04
C GLU A 91 -11.08 47.66 11.06
N ALA A 92 -10.92 47.07 12.24
CA ALA A 92 -9.99 47.55 13.26
C ALA A 92 -8.53 47.45 12.79
N MET A 93 -8.13 46.33 12.18
CA MET A 93 -6.77 46.17 11.64
C MET A 93 -6.50 47.19 10.53
N LEU A 94 -7.45 47.39 9.61
CA LEU A 94 -7.32 48.38 8.53
C LEU A 94 -7.17 49.81 9.07
N LYS A 95 -7.90 50.14 10.14
CA LYS A 95 -7.92 51.48 10.74
C LYS A 95 -6.66 51.80 11.55
N TYR A 96 -6.17 50.86 12.35
CA TYR A 96 -5.10 51.14 13.33
C TYR A 96 -3.71 50.67 12.89
N ALA A 97 -3.61 49.77 11.91
CA ALA A 97 -2.31 49.36 11.38
C ALA A 97 -1.70 50.40 10.45
N PRO A 98 -0.37 50.63 10.49
CA PRO A 98 0.33 51.51 9.54
C PRO A 98 -0.04 51.19 8.09
N GLU A 99 -0.19 52.21 7.23
CA GLU A 99 -0.59 52.02 5.83
C GLU A 99 0.34 51.10 5.03
N THR A 100 1.62 51.05 5.44
CA THR A 100 2.63 50.15 4.87
C THR A 100 2.38 48.66 5.17
N CYS A 101 1.55 48.34 6.16
CA CYS A 101 1.27 46.96 6.57
C CYS A 101 0.11 46.37 5.76
N GLU A 102 0.22 45.06 5.47
CA GLU A 102 -0.84 44.28 4.86
C GLU A 102 -1.83 43.76 5.93
N VAL A 103 -3.09 43.58 5.56
CA VAL A 103 -4.17 43.12 6.44
C VAL A 103 -4.93 41.98 5.78
N VAL A 104 -5.00 40.84 6.47
CA VAL A 104 -5.74 39.65 6.03
C VAL A 104 -6.50 39.10 7.24
N GLY A 105 -7.83 39.05 7.18
CA GLY A 105 -8.61 38.35 8.20
C GLY A 105 -8.53 36.85 8.01
N MET A 106 -8.39 36.08 9.09
CA MET A 106 -8.37 34.62 9.03
C MET A 106 -9.33 34.01 10.05
N HIS A 107 -10.05 32.96 9.65
CA HIS A 107 -10.89 32.19 10.55
C HIS A 107 -10.65 30.69 10.33
N PRO A 108 -9.93 30.04 11.25
CA PRO A 108 -9.83 28.59 11.29
C PRO A 108 -11.20 27.99 11.66
N MET A 109 -11.81 27.20 10.78
CA MET A 109 -13.14 26.60 11.00
C MET A 109 -13.08 25.33 11.86
N PHE A 110 -12.10 25.25 12.76
CA PHE A 110 -11.82 24.09 13.58
C PHE A 110 -11.31 24.50 14.96
N GLY A 111 -11.55 23.62 15.94
CA GLY A 111 -11.12 23.83 17.32
C GLY A 111 -9.67 23.40 17.58
N PRO A 112 -9.12 23.74 18.76
CA PRO A 112 -7.72 23.54 19.10
C PRO A 112 -7.32 22.08 19.38
N THR A 113 -8.21 21.11 19.14
CA THR A 113 -7.97 19.68 19.42
C THR A 113 -7.53 18.88 18.19
N ILE A 114 -7.50 19.49 17.01
CA ILE A 114 -7.02 18.82 15.79
C ILE A 114 -5.50 18.64 15.83
N LYS A 115 -5.03 17.49 15.33
CA LYS A 115 -3.59 17.18 15.24
C LYS A 115 -2.96 17.56 13.89
N SER A 116 -3.77 17.80 12.88
CA SER A 116 -3.35 18.13 11.51
C SER A 116 -4.37 19.02 10.84
N MET A 117 -3.90 19.98 10.05
CA MET A 117 -4.74 20.88 9.25
C MET A 117 -5.29 20.21 7.97
N LYS A 118 -4.89 18.99 7.65
CA LYS A 118 -5.32 18.28 6.44
C LYS A 118 -6.84 18.11 6.40
N GLY A 119 -7.45 18.55 5.29
CA GLY A 119 -8.88 18.47 5.04
C GLY A 119 -9.73 19.39 5.92
N GLN A 120 -9.09 20.30 6.67
CA GLN A 120 -9.79 21.33 7.43
C GLN A 120 -10.08 22.53 6.55
N ILE A 121 -11.04 23.36 6.97
CA ILE A 121 -11.41 24.60 6.27
C ILE A 121 -10.81 25.79 7.01
N VAL A 122 -10.24 26.73 6.25
CA VAL A 122 -9.85 28.06 6.75
C VAL A 122 -10.44 29.11 5.82
N VAL A 123 -11.09 30.12 6.38
CA VAL A 123 -11.63 31.24 5.61
C VAL A 123 -10.67 32.43 5.70
N LEU A 124 -10.30 32.98 4.55
CA LEU A 124 -9.49 34.19 4.42
C LEU A 124 -10.34 35.35 3.91
N CYS A 125 -10.20 36.50 4.56
CA CYS A 125 -10.84 37.76 4.18
C CYS A 125 -9.77 38.77 3.79
N LYS A 126 -9.69 39.12 2.50
CA LYS A 126 -8.70 40.07 2.01
C LYS A 126 -9.03 41.49 2.48
N GLY A 127 -8.10 42.13 3.18
CA GLY A 127 -8.21 43.52 3.62
C GLY A 127 -7.37 44.46 2.75
N ARG A 128 -6.07 44.57 3.06
CA ARG A 128 -5.10 45.46 2.37
C ARG A 128 -3.84 44.70 2.00
N GLY A 129 -3.26 44.95 0.83
CA GLY A 129 -2.04 44.28 0.37
C GLY A 129 -2.29 42.94 -0.34
N ASN A 130 -1.21 42.29 -0.79
CA ASN A 130 -1.30 41.05 -1.57
C ASN A 130 -0.21 40.02 -1.24
N LYS A 131 0.98 40.44 -0.80
CA LYS A 131 2.11 39.53 -0.61
C LYS A 131 1.90 38.59 0.58
N GLY A 132 1.42 39.13 1.70
CA GLY A 132 1.08 38.37 2.90
C GLY A 132 -0.10 37.43 2.65
N PHE A 133 -1.12 37.89 1.91
CA PHE A 133 -2.27 37.06 1.52
C PHE A 133 -1.83 35.82 0.72
N VAL A 134 -0.98 36.02 -0.30
CA VAL A 134 -0.46 34.91 -1.13
C VAL A 134 0.40 33.96 -0.30
N TRP A 135 1.26 34.48 0.59
CA TRP A 135 2.06 33.64 1.48
C TRP A 135 1.19 32.79 2.41
N LEU A 136 0.22 33.40 3.09
CA LEU A 136 -0.64 32.72 4.05
C LEU A 136 -1.50 31.65 3.36
N LYS A 137 -2.05 31.97 2.19
CA LYS A 137 -2.80 31.01 1.36
C LYS A 137 -1.92 29.83 0.97
N ARG A 138 -0.70 30.07 0.48
CA ARG A 138 0.24 29.00 0.11
C ARG A 138 0.59 28.11 1.31
N PHE A 139 0.89 28.69 2.48
CA PHE A 139 1.16 27.93 3.70
C PHE A 139 0.00 26.98 4.06
N LEU A 140 -1.24 27.46 3.95
CA LEU A 140 -2.43 26.65 4.22
C LEU A 140 -2.61 25.54 3.18
N GLU A 141 -2.44 25.84 1.89
CA GLU A 141 -2.59 24.88 0.78
C GLU A 141 -1.52 23.77 0.83
N GLU A 142 -0.25 24.12 1.13
CA GLU A 142 0.85 23.16 1.33
C GLU A 142 0.54 22.18 2.48
N ASN A 143 -0.22 22.65 3.47
CA ASN A 143 -0.73 21.84 4.58
C ASN A 143 -2.04 21.09 4.28
N ASN A 144 -2.50 21.08 3.02
CA ASN A 144 -3.74 20.44 2.56
C ASN A 144 -5.01 20.98 3.24
N VAL A 145 -5.05 22.28 3.52
CA VAL A 145 -6.26 22.99 3.97
C VAL A 145 -7.15 23.34 2.77
N ASP A 146 -8.46 23.22 2.92
CA ASP A 146 -9.43 23.80 1.98
C ASP A 146 -9.64 25.28 2.30
N VAL A 147 -8.92 26.15 1.57
CA VAL A 147 -8.96 27.60 1.77
C VAL A 147 -10.15 28.21 1.05
N LYS A 148 -10.98 28.96 1.77
CA LYS A 148 -12.10 29.74 1.21
C LYS A 148 -11.82 31.23 1.28
N GLU A 149 -12.10 31.94 0.20
CA GLU A 149 -11.91 33.39 0.11
C GLU A 149 -13.25 34.10 0.09
N ILE A 150 -13.43 35.11 0.92
CA ILE A 150 -14.70 35.83 1.02
C ILE A 150 -14.52 37.23 1.62
N LEU A 151 -15.50 38.12 1.43
CA LEU A 151 -15.53 39.43 2.09
C LEU A 151 -15.90 39.30 3.58
N PRO A 152 -15.35 40.15 4.48
CA PRO A 152 -15.64 40.10 5.92
C PRO A 152 -17.14 40.13 6.27
N GLU A 153 -17.93 40.96 5.60
CA GLU A 153 -19.38 41.10 5.83
C GLU A 153 -20.12 39.82 5.41
N LYS A 154 -19.71 39.27 4.26
CA LYS A 154 -20.30 38.05 3.74
C LYS A 154 -19.91 36.84 4.58
N HIS A 155 -18.69 36.80 5.10
CA HIS A 155 -18.25 35.82 6.08
C HIS A 155 -19.20 35.81 7.30
N ASP A 156 -19.40 36.97 7.93
CA ASP A 156 -20.21 37.08 9.15
C ASP A 156 -21.68 36.73 8.88
N GLN A 157 -22.19 37.04 7.68
CA GLN A 157 -23.51 36.61 7.24
C GLN A 157 -23.61 35.08 7.11
N ILE A 158 -22.63 34.41 6.53
CA ILE A 158 -22.63 32.94 6.40
C ILE A 158 -22.44 32.27 7.77
N MET A 159 -21.52 32.78 8.60
CA MET A 159 -21.30 32.29 9.96
C MET A 159 -22.55 32.45 10.83
N SER A 160 -23.45 33.38 10.49
CA SER A 160 -24.73 33.49 11.18
C SER A 160 -25.58 32.22 11.12
N VAL A 161 -25.45 31.45 10.04
CA VAL A 161 -26.09 30.16 9.87
C VAL A 161 -25.17 29.04 10.35
N VAL A 162 -23.94 28.99 9.84
CA VAL A 162 -23.01 27.87 10.06
C VAL A 162 -22.66 27.71 11.54
N GLN A 163 -22.36 28.80 12.24
CA GLN A 163 -22.00 28.80 13.67
C GLN A 163 -23.13 29.33 14.54
N GLY A 164 -23.79 30.41 14.13
CA GLY A 164 -24.84 31.08 14.90
C GLY A 164 -26.00 30.15 15.22
N ILE A 165 -26.79 29.79 14.21
CA ILE A 165 -27.96 28.89 14.35
C ILE A 165 -27.53 27.54 14.95
N THR A 166 -26.46 26.93 14.44
CA THR A 166 -26.02 25.58 14.87
C THR A 166 -25.63 25.51 16.35
N HIS A 167 -24.82 26.45 16.83
CA HIS A 167 -24.41 26.46 18.24
C HIS A 167 -25.58 26.86 19.14
N PHE A 168 -26.39 27.85 18.72
CA PHE A 168 -27.55 28.27 19.48
C PHE A 168 -28.57 27.14 19.63
N SER A 169 -28.92 26.46 18.54
CA SER A 169 -29.85 25.32 18.56
C SER A 169 -29.32 24.18 19.44
N SER A 170 -28.02 23.89 19.37
CA SER A 170 -27.39 22.89 20.24
C SER A 170 -27.51 23.24 21.73
N LEU A 171 -27.32 24.51 22.10
CA LEU A 171 -27.49 25.01 23.46
C LEU A 171 -28.96 24.96 23.90
N VAL A 172 -29.90 25.33 23.02
CA VAL A 172 -31.34 25.24 23.29
C VAL A 172 -31.76 23.79 23.51
N VAL A 173 -31.31 22.85 22.67
CA VAL A 173 -31.58 21.42 22.84
C VAL A 173 -31.00 20.91 24.16
N ALA A 174 -29.75 21.24 24.48
CA ALA A 174 -29.14 20.86 25.75
C ALA A 174 -29.94 21.38 26.95
N ARG A 175 -30.34 22.65 26.92
CA ARG A 175 -31.13 23.30 27.97
C ARG A 175 -32.54 22.72 28.06
N ALA A 176 -33.15 22.34 26.94
CA ALA A 176 -34.45 21.68 26.92
C ALA A 176 -34.40 20.27 27.54
N ILE A 177 -33.35 19.50 27.24
CA ILE A 177 -33.10 18.19 27.88
C ILE A 177 -32.93 18.37 29.39
N GLU A 178 -32.09 19.31 29.82
CA GLU A 178 -31.90 19.61 31.25
C GLU A 178 -33.22 20.01 31.94
N LYS A 179 -34.04 20.86 31.30
CA LYS A 179 -35.34 21.29 31.82
C LYS A 179 -36.43 20.21 31.78
N SER A 180 -36.23 19.11 31.05
CA SER A 180 -37.20 18.01 31.01
C SER A 180 -37.33 17.26 32.35
N GLY A 181 -36.34 17.41 33.24
CA GLY A 181 -36.27 16.69 34.51
C GLY A 181 -35.77 15.24 34.38
N LEU A 182 -35.51 14.75 33.17
CA LEU A 182 -34.96 13.42 32.93
C LEU A 182 -33.44 13.42 33.11
N SER A 183 -32.91 12.35 33.72
CA SER A 183 -31.48 12.12 33.84
C SER A 183 -30.87 11.85 32.47
N LEU A 184 -29.76 12.55 32.14
CA LEU A 184 -29.02 12.31 30.91
C LEU A 184 -28.49 10.87 30.81
N LYS A 185 -28.19 10.25 31.95
CA LYS A 185 -27.75 8.85 31.99
C LYS A 185 -28.88 7.93 31.51
N ASP A 186 -30.09 8.19 31.94
CA ASP A 186 -31.27 7.38 31.64
C ASP A 186 -31.63 7.54 30.16
N THR A 187 -31.58 8.77 29.62
CA THR A 187 -31.82 8.98 28.18
C THR A 187 -30.78 8.30 27.31
N LEU A 188 -29.52 8.23 27.75
CA LEU A 188 -28.44 7.54 27.03
C LEU A 188 -28.57 6.01 27.01
N GLU A 189 -29.27 5.43 27.98
CA GLU A 189 -29.54 3.99 28.05
C GLU A 189 -30.48 3.55 26.91
N TYR A 190 -31.49 4.37 26.61
CA TYR A 190 -32.46 4.14 25.53
C TYR A 190 -32.07 4.80 24.21
N ALA A 191 -30.91 5.48 24.15
CA ALA A 191 -30.50 6.24 22.99
C ALA A 191 -30.01 5.37 21.83
N SER A 192 -30.57 5.61 20.63
CA SER A 192 -30.01 5.12 19.37
C SER A 192 -28.62 5.73 19.11
N PRO A 193 -27.75 5.09 18.29
CA PRO A 193 -26.46 5.66 17.91
C PRO A 193 -26.56 7.05 17.29
N VAL A 194 -27.62 7.34 16.52
CA VAL A 194 -27.89 8.67 15.93
C VAL A 194 -28.09 9.72 17.02
N TYR A 195 -28.90 9.41 18.03
CA TYR A 195 -29.13 10.31 19.16
C TYR A 195 -27.84 10.54 19.97
N LYS A 196 -27.05 9.48 20.19
CA LYS A 196 -25.72 9.59 20.81
C LYS A 196 -24.80 10.51 20.02
N LEU A 197 -24.77 10.41 18.69
CA LEU A 197 -23.97 11.29 17.83
C LEU A 197 -24.36 12.76 17.98
N GLN A 198 -25.66 13.06 18.06
CA GLN A 198 -26.16 14.41 18.34
C GLN A 198 -25.70 14.91 19.71
N LEU A 199 -25.88 14.10 20.75
CA LEU A 199 -25.45 14.45 22.11
C LEU A 199 -23.93 14.61 22.24
N TYR A 200 -23.12 13.81 21.56
CA TYR A 200 -21.67 13.97 21.55
C TYR A 200 -21.25 15.29 20.90
N THR A 201 -21.97 15.74 19.87
CA THR A 201 -21.73 17.04 19.24
C THR A 201 -22.06 18.18 20.20
N ILE A 202 -23.19 18.09 20.92
CA ILE A 202 -23.57 19.04 21.98
C ILE A 202 -22.53 19.03 23.11
N GLY A 203 -22.16 17.86 23.62
CA GLY A 203 -21.17 17.71 24.69
C GLY A 203 -19.81 18.29 24.30
N ARG A 204 -19.42 18.17 23.02
CA ARG A 204 -18.18 18.77 22.50
C ARG A 204 -18.21 20.30 22.52
N ILE A 205 -19.36 20.92 22.24
CA ILE A 205 -19.58 22.37 22.37
C ILE A 205 -19.48 22.78 23.83
N LEU A 206 -20.23 22.11 24.71
CA LEU A 206 -20.26 22.41 26.16
C LEU A 206 -18.89 22.21 26.85
N SER A 207 -17.99 21.43 26.25
CA SER A 207 -16.63 21.20 26.76
C SER A 207 -15.61 22.29 26.38
N GLN A 208 -15.98 23.31 25.58
CA GLN A 208 -15.07 24.43 25.27
C GLN A 208 -15.29 25.62 26.22
N ASN A 209 -14.58 26.73 25.95
CA ASN A 209 -14.71 27.95 26.72
C ASN A 209 -16.10 28.62 26.45
N PRO A 210 -16.95 28.81 27.47
CA PRO A 210 -18.26 29.46 27.31
C PRO A 210 -18.15 30.90 26.81
N GLU A 211 -17.09 31.64 27.15
CA GLU A 211 -16.89 33.02 26.69
C GLU A 211 -16.76 33.12 25.16
N LEU A 212 -16.17 32.09 24.53
CA LEU A 212 -16.04 32.03 23.07
C LEU A 212 -17.42 31.95 22.43
N TYR A 213 -18.27 31.03 22.89
CA TYR A 213 -19.62 30.88 22.36
C TYR A 213 -20.51 32.08 22.67
N ALA A 214 -20.38 32.70 23.85
CA ALA A 214 -21.05 33.95 24.16
C ALA A 214 -20.68 35.05 23.16
N SER A 215 -19.37 35.23 22.90
CA SER A 215 -18.90 36.24 21.94
C SER A 215 -19.35 35.95 20.51
N ILE A 216 -19.32 34.69 20.07
CA ILE A 216 -19.85 34.29 18.74
C ILE A 216 -21.34 34.65 18.64
N GLN A 217 -22.13 34.34 19.66
CA GLN A 217 -23.58 34.58 19.64
C GLN A 217 -23.95 36.05 19.77
N MET A 218 -23.18 36.82 20.53
CA MET A 218 -23.52 38.18 20.91
C MET A 218 -22.82 39.23 20.05
N ASP A 219 -21.60 39.03 19.56
CA ASP A 219 -20.85 40.14 18.93
C ASP A 219 -21.13 40.29 17.42
N ASN A 220 -21.73 39.29 16.79
CA ASN A 220 -22.22 39.36 15.41
C ASN A 220 -23.72 39.69 15.37
N GLN A 221 -24.08 40.87 14.85
CA GLN A 221 -25.47 41.32 14.73
C GLN A 221 -26.35 40.37 13.90
N GLU A 222 -25.81 39.76 12.83
CA GLU A 222 -26.57 38.80 12.04
C GLU A 222 -26.90 37.54 12.84
N ILE A 223 -26.02 37.10 13.75
CA ILE A 223 -26.30 35.95 14.62
C ILE A 223 -27.47 36.23 15.55
N ARG A 224 -27.54 37.43 16.14
CA ARG A 224 -28.67 37.83 17.00
C ARG A 224 -30.01 37.72 16.25
N ARG A 225 -30.06 38.23 15.02
CA ARG A 225 -31.24 38.14 14.15
C ARG A 225 -31.61 36.69 13.82
N ARG A 226 -30.61 35.83 13.59
CA ARG A 226 -30.85 34.40 13.34
C ARG A 226 -31.32 33.64 14.58
N ALA A 227 -30.86 34.00 15.77
CA ALA A 227 -31.34 33.41 17.02
C ALA A 227 -32.82 33.76 17.27
N GLU A 228 -33.23 34.99 16.99
CA GLU A 228 -34.64 35.39 17.04
C GLU A 228 -35.48 34.65 15.99
N GLN A 229 -34.98 34.55 14.76
CA GLN A 229 -35.62 33.75 13.71
C GLN A 229 -35.81 32.28 14.13
N PHE A 230 -34.78 31.66 14.73
CA PHE A 230 -34.86 30.30 15.23
C PHE A 230 -35.93 30.14 16.32
N THR A 231 -36.05 31.11 17.22
CA THR A 231 -37.10 31.15 18.25
C THR A 231 -38.49 31.20 17.63
N ASN A 232 -38.71 32.11 16.67
CA ASN A 232 -40.00 32.27 16.01
C ASN A 232 -40.40 31.00 15.23
N VAL A 233 -39.46 30.38 14.51
CA VAL A 233 -39.70 29.10 13.81
C VAL A 233 -39.99 27.97 14.80
N SER A 234 -39.30 27.95 15.95
CA SER A 234 -39.56 26.95 16.99
C SER A 234 -40.98 27.10 17.58
N MET A 235 -41.45 28.33 17.75
CA MET A 235 -42.82 28.61 18.18
C MET A 235 -43.85 28.20 17.12
N GLU A 236 -43.64 28.56 15.84
CA GLU A 236 -44.49 28.14 14.71
C GLU A 236 -44.65 26.61 14.69
N MET A 237 -43.54 25.87 14.73
CA MET A 237 -43.56 24.40 14.74
C MET A 237 -44.25 23.84 15.99
N SER A 238 -44.07 24.47 17.15
CA SER A 238 -44.73 24.08 18.39
C SER A 238 -46.25 24.29 18.34
N GLU A 239 -46.74 25.30 17.64
CA GLU A 239 -48.17 25.54 17.46
C GLU A 239 -48.84 24.43 16.66
N PHE A 240 -48.21 23.95 15.57
CA PHE A 240 -48.73 22.80 14.82
C PHE A 240 -48.85 21.56 15.71
N VAL A 241 -47.85 21.28 16.54
CA VAL A 241 -47.87 20.13 17.47
C VAL A 241 -48.97 20.31 18.51
N LYS A 242 -49.06 21.49 19.14
CA LYS A 242 -50.07 21.79 20.17
C LYS A 242 -51.49 21.65 19.63
N ASN A 243 -51.74 22.09 18.40
CA ASN A 243 -53.05 22.07 17.77
C ASN A 243 -53.32 20.76 17.00
N LYS A 244 -52.37 19.81 16.98
CA LYS A 244 -52.44 18.57 16.18
C LYS A 244 -52.69 18.83 14.69
N ASP A 245 -52.11 19.90 14.15
CA ASP A 245 -52.23 20.29 12.75
C ASP A 245 -51.26 19.50 11.87
N TYR A 246 -51.64 18.26 11.57
CA TYR A 246 -50.83 17.35 10.75
C TYR A 246 -50.59 17.88 9.33
N ASN A 247 -51.59 18.51 8.72
CA ASN A 247 -51.52 18.93 7.33
C ASN A 247 -50.46 20.03 7.15
N ASN A 248 -50.50 21.07 7.99
CA ASN A 248 -49.49 22.12 7.90
C ASN A 248 -48.11 21.62 8.35
N PHE A 249 -48.03 20.73 9.36
CA PHE A 249 -46.76 20.13 9.74
C PHE A 249 -46.11 19.34 8.60
N ILE A 250 -46.87 18.46 7.93
CA ILE A 250 -46.39 17.64 6.80
C ILE A 250 -45.95 18.55 5.65
N LYS A 251 -46.77 19.54 5.29
CA LYS A 251 -46.44 20.49 4.22
C LYS A 251 -45.12 21.21 4.50
N LYS A 252 -44.93 21.73 5.70
CA LYS A 252 -43.67 22.39 6.10
C LYS A 252 -42.49 21.41 6.08
N PHE A 253 -42.70 20.16 6.50
CA PHE A 253 -41.67 19.12 6.41
C PHE A 253 -41.25 18.86 4.96
N GLU A 254 -42.20 18.76 4.02
CA GLU A 254 -41.94 18.55 2.60
C GLU A 254 -41.23 19.74 1.96
N ASP A 255 -41.64 20.97 2.29
CA ASP A 255 -40.99 22.21 1.84
C ASP A 255 -39.50 22.24 2.26
N ILE A 256 -39.22 21.88 3.53
CA ILE A 256 -37.85 21.78 4.05
C ILE A 256 -37.11 20.63 3.35
N ALA A 257 -37.74 19.47 3.20
CA ALA A 257 -37.13 18.33 2.55
C ALA A 257 -36.78 18.61 1.09
N GLN A 258 -37.56 19.45 0.40
CA GLN A 258 -37.28 19.93 -0.95
C GLN A 258 -36.08 20.87 -0.96
N TYR A 259 -36.01 21.82 -0.02
CA TYR A 259 -34.86 22.74 0.13
C TYR A 259 -33.53 21.98 0.34
N PHE A 260 -33.55 20.90 1.13
CA PHE A 260 -32.36 20.09 1.39
C PHE A 260 -31.94 19.20 0.20
N GLY A 261 -32.83 18.91 -0.75
CA GLY A 261 -32.51 18.23 -2.01
C GLY A 261 -31.65 16.96 -1.87
N ASN A 262 -30.62 16.84 -2.72
CA ASN A 262 -29.72 15.67 -2.77
C ASN A 262 -28.85 15.50 -1.51
N PHE A 263 -28.66 16.54 -0.72
CA PHE A 263 -27.88 16.48 0.51
C PHE A 263 -28.49 15.48 1.51
N LYS A 264 -29.80 15.21 1.44
CA LYS A 264 -30.47 14.19 2.26
C LYS A 264 -29.86 12.79 2.06
N LYS A 265 -29.61 12.39 0.80
CA LYS A 265 -29.05 11.08 0.48
C LYS A 265 -27.60 10.97 0.93
N GLU A 266 -26.80 11.99 0.62
CA GLU A 266 -25.41 12.08 1.08
C GLU A 266 -25.31 12.02 2.62
N SER A 267 -26.26 12.68 3.30
CA SER A 267 -26.32 12.68 4.76
C SER A 267 -26.54 11.28 5.31
N LEU A 268 -27.50 10.52 4.77
CA LEU A 268 -27.76 9.13 5.18
C LEU A 268 -26.52 8.26 5.01
N GLU A 269 -25.92 8.25 3.81
CA GLU A 269 -24.73 7.45 3.51
C GLU A 269 -23.57 7.77 4.46
N LYS A 270 -23.34 9.05 4.75
CA LYS A 270 -22.27 9.48 5.66
C LYS A 270 -22.60 9.17 7.12
N THR A 271 -23.84 9.37 7.55
CA THR A 271 -24.22 9.08 8.94
C THR A 271 -24.21 7.60 9.24
N ASP A 272 -24.62 6.75 8.29
CA ASP A 272 -24.56 5.28 8.45
C ASP A 272 -23.12 4.82 8.68
N TYR A 273 -22.18 5.35 7.87
CA TYR A 273 -20.76 5.10 8.08
C TYR A 273 -20.26 5.53 9.48
N PHE A 274 -20.69 6.70 9.97
CA PHE A 274 -20.32 7.15 11.32
C PHE A 274 -20.96 6.30 12.42
N ILE A 275 -22.20 5.86 12.23
CA ILE A 275 -22.94 5.01 13.17
C ILE A 275 -22.26 3.66 13.30
N GLU A 276 -21.92 3.00 12.19
CA GLU A 276 -21.19 1.74 12.19
C GLU A 276 -19.88 1.85 12.97
N ARG A 277 -19.12 2.93 12.74
CA ARG A 277 -17.87 3.19 13.47
C ARG A 277 -18.08 3.50 14.93
N LEU A 278 -19.16 4.20 15.28
CA LEU A 278 -19.48 4.52 16.66
C LEU A 278 -19.89 3.27 17.44
N VAL A 279 -20.67 2.38 16.82
CA VAL A 279 -21.08 1.09 17.41
C VAL A 279 -19.87 0.19 17.66
N ASN A 280 -18.90 0.20 16.73
CA ASN A 280 -17.67 -0.58 16.82
C ASN A 280 -16.52 0.15 17.54
N TYR A 281 -16.78 1.32 18.14
CA TYR A 281 -15.73 2.06 18.84
C TYR A 281 -15.28 1.27 20.08
N PRO A 282 -13.97 0.97 20.22
CA PRO A 282 -13.49 0.10 21.28
C PRO A 282 -13.80 0.70 22.65
N LYS A 283 -14.63 0.01 23.44
CA LYS A 283 -14.78 0.31 24.87
C LYS A 283 -13.45 0.02 25.55
N ASN A 284 -13.01 0.88 26.47
CA ASN A 284 -11.76 0.74 27.22
C ASN A 284 -11.46 -0.72 27.57
N LEU A 285 -10.40 -1.28 26.97
CA LEU A 285 -9.93 -2.65 27.17
C LEU A 285 -9.59 -2.94 28.65
N SER A 286 -9.31 -1.89 29.43
CA SER A 286 -8.89 -1.98 30.84
C SER A 286 -9.95 -2.50 31.82
N LYS A 287 -11.18 -2.79 31.38
CA LYS A 287 -12.25 -3.34 32.23
C LYS A 287 -12.68 -4.76 31.86
N LYS A 288 -12.14 -5.36 30.80
CA LYS A 288 -12.56 -6.69 30.35
C LYS A 288 -11.66 -7.76 30.93
N THR A 289 -12.19 -8.58 31.83
CA THR A 289 -11.50 -9.70 32.47
C THR A 289 -12.04 -11.07 32.04
N ASP A 290 -13.11 -11.12 31.25
CA ASP A 290 -13.73 -12.37 30.78
C ASP A 290 -13.19 -12.81 29.41
N LEU A 291 -12.88 -14.10 29.30
CA LEU A 291 -12.29 -14.70 28.09
C LEU A 291 -13.24 -14.65 26.89
N LYS A 292 -14.56 -14.80 27.12
CA LYS A 292 -15.54 -14.76 26.04
C LYS A 292 -15.64 -13.35 25.48
N GLU A 293 -15.70 -12.33 26.33
CA GLU A 293 -15.70 -10.94 25.89
C GLU A 293 -14.44 -10.55 25.09
N LEU A 294 -13.27 -11.09 25.46
CA LEU A 294 -12.03 -10.87 24.71
C LEU A 294 -12.07 -11.56 23.33
N ARG A 295 -12.59 -12.79 23.26
CA ARG A 295 -12.76 -13.52 21.99
C ARG A 295 -13.76 -12.83 21.07
N ASP A 296 -14.88 -12.36 21.60
CA ASP A 296 -15.89 -11.63 20.82
C ASP A 296 -15.31 -10.34 20.20
N GLU A 297 -14.40 -9.65 20.89
CA GLU A 297 -13.70 -8.50 20.31
C GLU A 297 -12.67 -8.91 19.25
N ILE A 298 -11.94 -10.00 19.47
CA ILE A 298 -11.02 -10.56 18.46
C ILE A 298 -11.81 -10.92 17.20
N ASP A 299 -12.98 -11.54 17.32
CA ASP A 299 -13.83 -11.92 16.20
C ASP A 299 -14.38 -10.70 15.44
N LYS A 300 -14.74 -9.62 16.14
CA LYS A 300 -15.07 -8.34 15.48
C LYS A 300 -13.89 -7.80 14.67
N ILE A 301 -12.70 -7.80 15.24
CA ILE A 301 -11.48 -7.37 14.54
C ILE A 301 -11.20 -8.27 13.32
N ASN A 302 -11.38 -9.59 13.46
CA ASN A 302 -11.23 -10.55 12.36
C ASN A 302 -12.20 -10.24 11.21
N ASN A 303 -13.45 -9.91 11.51
CA ASN A 303 -14.42 -9.49 10.50
C ASN A 303 -14.01 -8.18 9.81
N GLU A 304 -13.52 -7.19 10.57
CA GLU A 304 -12.97 -5.96 9.98
C GLU A 304 -11.78 -6.24 9.04
N PHE A 305 -10.91 -7.18 9.37
CA PHE A 305 -9.84 -7.60 8.47
C PHE A 305 -10.38 -8.17 7.15
N VAL A 306 -11.43 -9.00 7.20
CA VAL A 306 -12.06 -9.55 6.00
C VAL A 306 -12.66 -8.45 5.12
N ASP A 307 -13.35 -7.49 5.71
CA ASP A 307 -13.93 -6.35 4.98
C ASP A 307 -12.85 -5.47 4.34
N LEU A 308 -11.76 -5.22 5.07
CA LEU A 308 -10.60 -4.50 4.55
C LEU A 308 -9.94 -5.25 3.38
N LEU A 309 -9.81 -6.58 3.46
CA LEU A 309 -9.31 -7.40 2.37
C LEU A 309 -10.24 -7.35 1.14
N LYS A 310 -11.56 -7.36 1.34
CA LYS A 310 -12.54 -7.22 0.26
C LYS A 310 -12.42 -5.86 -0.44
N ARG A 311 -12.37 -4.77 0.34
CA ARG A 311 -12.19 -3.42 -0.20
C ARG A 311 -10.86 -3.28 -0.94
N ARG A 312 -9.79 -3.84 -0.38
CA ARG A 312 -8.47 -3.88 -1.03
C ARG A 312 -8.53 -4.63 -2.36
N GLU A 313 -9.18 -5.78 -2.42
CA GLU A 313 -9.34 -6.55 -3.66
C GLU A 313 -10.04 -5.73 -4.75
N LEU A 314 -11.12 -5.00 -4.42
CA LEU A 314 -11.80 -4.13 -5.39
C LEU A 314 -10.86 -3.07 -5.96
N LEU A 315 -9.99 -2.50 -5.13
CA LEU A 315 -8.97 -1.54 -5.57
C LEU A 315 -7.88 -2.22 -6.42
N VAL A 316 -7.40 -3.39 -6.01
CA VAL A 316 -6.40 -4.18 -6.74
C VAL A 316 -6.91 -4.56 -8.14
N LYS A 317 -8.18 -4.95 -8.27
CA LYS A 317 -8.82 -5.20 -9.58
C LYS A 317 -8.81 -3.95 -10.47
N LYS A 318 -9.14 -2.78 -9.92
CA LYS A 318 -9.04 -1.50 -10.65
C LYS A 318 -7.61 -1.19 -11.09
N VAL A 319 -6.63 -1.42 -10.21
CA VAL A 319 -5.20 -1.27 -10.55
C VAL A 319 -4.80 -2.22 -11.68
N ALA A 320 -5.24 -3.48 -11.65
CA ALA A 320 -4.95 -4.46 -12.69
C ALA A 320 -5.46 -4.02 -14.07
N ILE A 321 -6.69 -3.48 -14.13
CA ILE A 321 -7.28 -2.94 -15.36
C ILE A 321 -6.44 -1.78 -15.91
N ILE A 322 -6.01 -0.86 -15.04
CA ILE A 322 -5.15 0.27 -15.42
C ILE A 322 -3.80 -0.22 -15.94
N LYS A 323 -3.14 -1.15 -15.22
CA LYS A 323 -1.86 -1.72 -15.62
C LYS A 323 -1.97 -2.44 -16.96
N LYS A 324 -3.04 -3.21 -17.19
CA LYS A 324 -3.32 -3.85 -18.49
C LYS A 324 -3.47 -2.82 -19.61
N LYS A 325 -4.27 -1.77 -19.42
CA LYS A 325 -4.49 -0.71 -20.42
C LYS A 325 -3.20 0.06 -20.76
N LYS A 326 -2.34 0.30 -19.76
CA LYS A 326 -1.07 1.01 -19.92
C LYS A 326 0.12 0.09 -20.25
N ASN A 327 -0.12 -1.21 -20.39
CA ASN A 327 0.90 -2.24 -20.52
C ASN A 327 2.03 -2.18 -19.46
N LEU A 328 1.69 -1.87 -18.21
CA LEU A 328 2.62 -1.86 -17.08
C LEU A 328 2.70 -3.25 -16.44
N LEU A 329 3.86 -3.61 -15.92
CA LEU A 329 4.08 -4.88 -15.20
C LEU A 329 3.29 -4.93 -13.89
N VAL A 330 2.80 -6.11 -13.51
CA VAL A 330 2.14 -6.35 -12.22
C VAL A 330 3.15 -6.23 -11.10
N TYR A 331 4.30 -6.88 -11.23
CA TYR A 331 5.42 -6.73 -10.29
C TYR A 331 6.16 -5.40 -10.49
N ASP A 332 6.37 -4.68 -9.39
CA ASP A 332 7.12 -3.42 -9.35
C ASP A 332 7.96 -3.39 -8.06
N ALA A 333 9.25 -3.69 -8.19
CA ALA A 333 10.17 -3.80 -7.07
C ALA A 333 10.33 -2.49 -6.27
N ASN A 334 10.30 -1.34 -6.96
CA ASN A 334 10.43 -0.04 -6.31
C ASN A 334 9.18 0.25 -5.48
N ARG A 335 8.01 -0.03 -6.05
CA ARG A 335 6.74 0.16 -5.35
C ARG A 335 6.60 -0.78 -4.15
N GLU A 336 6.98 -2.05 -4.27
CA GLU A 336 6.95 -2.98 -3.15
C GLU A 336 7.91 -2.53 -2.03
N THR A 337 9.11 -2.06 -2.38
CA THR A 337 10.07 -1.51 -1.41
C THR A 337 9.49 -0.31 -0.66
N GLU A 338 8.84 0.62 -1.36
CA GLU A 338 8.17 1.77 -0.75
C GLU A 338 7.02 1.34 0.19
N ILE A 339 6.20 0.37 -0.22
CA ILE A 339 5.10 -0.16 0.58
C ILE A 339 5.63 -0.76 1.87
N PHE A 340 6.63 -1.64 1.79
CA PHE A 340 7.20 -2.26 2.97
C PHE A 340 7.90 -1.26 3.88
N GLY A 341 8.61 -0.26 3.34
CA GLY A 341 9.22 0.80 4.15
C GLY A 341 8.18 1.55 4.99
N LYS A 342 7.04 1.92 4.39
CA LYS A 342 5.92 2.57 5.11
C LYS A 342 5.28 1.68 6.16
N ILE A 343 5.13 0.39 5.88
CA ILE A 343 4.59 -0.59 6.83
C ILE A 343 5.53 -0.75 8.03
N GLU A 344 6.83 -0.89 7.78
CA GLU A 344 7.84 -1.05 8.82
C GLU A 344 7.93 0.19 9.72
N GLU A 345 7.86 1.40 9.15
CA GLU A 345 7.83 2.66 9.91
C GLU A 345 6.59 2.73 10.80
N LYS A 346 5.41 2.47 10.23
CA LYS A 346 4.15 2.46 10.98
C LYS A 346 4.11 1.38 12.05
N ALA A 347 4.70 0.22 11.81
CA ALA A 347 4.82 -0.84 12.82
C ALA A 347 5.63 -0.35 14.03
N LYS A 348 6.75 0.36 13.80
CA LYS A 348 7.56 0.95 14.89
C LYS A 348 6.76 1.96 15.70
N GLU A 349 5.98 2.84 15.07
CA GLU A 349 5.11 3.81 15.76
C GLU A 349 4.12 3.15 16.72
N HIS A 350 3.69 1.93 16.40
CA HIS A 350 2.72 1.16 17.19
C HIS A 350 3.36 0.10 18.09
N ASN A 351 4.69 0.09 18.26
CA ASN A 351 5.43 -0.94 19.01
C ASN A 351 5.17 -2.38 18.51
N ILE A 352 4.91 -2.53 17.21
CA ILE A 352 4.79 -3.83 16.54
C ILE A 352 6.15 -4.18 15.92
N ASN A 353 6.55 -5.44 15.99
CA ASN A 353 7.75 -5.93 15.33
C ASN A 353 7.66 -5.67 13.81
N PRO A 354 8.55 -4.84 13.22
CA PRO A 354 8.47 -4.49 11.80
C PRO A 354 8.57 -5.69 10.86
N TYR A 355 9.27 -6.75 11.27
CA TYR A 355 9.44 -7.97 10.47
C TYR A 355 8.16 -8.79 10.41
N GLU A 356 7.44 -8.92 11.53
CA GLU A 356 6.14 -9.60 11.58
C GLU A 356 5.11 -8.86 10.73
N ALA A 357 5.08 -7.52 10.84
CA ALA A 357 4.24 -6.70 9.99
C ALA A 357 4.58 -6.89 8.49
N ARG A 358 5.86 -6.88 8.14
CA ARG A 358 6.29 -7.11 6.76
C ARG A 358 5.83 -8.46 6.24
N ASP A 359 6.04 -9.55 6.98
CA ASP A 359 5.65 -10.90 6.54
C ASP A 359 4.14 -11.03 6.34
N PHE A 360 3.34 -10.50 7.27
CA PHE A 360 1.88 -10.45 7.13
C PHE A 360 1.47 -9.72 5.85
N PHE A 361 2.05 -8.54 5.59
CA PHE A 361 1.71 -7.76 4.40
C PHE A 361 2.29 -8.32 3.10
N GLU A 362 3.39 -9.09 3.15
CA GLU A 362 3.93 -9.79 1.99
C GLU A 362 2.94 -10.83 1.47
N ASN A 363 2.31 -11.61 2.37
CA ASN A 363 1.23 -12.53 2.00
C ASN A 363 0.03 -11.80 1.37
N ILE A 364 -0.34 -10.63 1.91
CA ILE A 364 -1.40 -9.78 1.33
C ILE A 364 -1.02 -9.27 -0.06
N LEU A 365 0.24 -8.89 -0.28
CA LEU A 365 0.75 -8.43 -1.58
C LEU A 365 0.79 -9.58 -2.58
N GLU A 366 1.21 -10.78 -2.17
CA GLU A 366 1.20 -11.97 -3.01
C GLU A 366 -0.22 -12.31 -3.48
N ARG A 367 -1.19 -12.32 -2.56
CA ARG A 367 -2.61 -12.45 -2.90
C ARG A 367 -3.06 -11.35 -3.88
N SER A 368 -2.59 -10.12 -3.68
CA SER A 368 -2.92 -9.00 -4.58
C SER A 368 -2.38 -9.24 -5.99
N LYS A 369 -1.14 -9.73 -6.13
CA LYS A 369 -0.55 -10.09 -7.43
C LYS A 369 -1.31 -11.22 -8.11
N ASN A 370 -1.67 -12.28 -7.38
CA ASN A 370 -2.47 -13.38 -7.91
C ASN A 370 -3.80 -12.90 -8.49
N ILE A 371 -4.48 -11.98 -7.81
CA ILE A 371 -5.73 -11.38 -8.32
C ILE A 371 -5.47 -10.52 -9.57
N MET A 372 -4.39 -9.76 -9.60
CA MET A 372 -4.01 -8.98 -10.78
C MET A 372 -3.72 -9.87 -11.99
N TYR A 373 -3.07 -11.03 -11.77
CA TYR A 373 -2.77 -12.00 -12.81
C TYR A 373 -4.01 -12.65 -13.44
N LEU A 374 -5.16 -12.69 -12.74
CA LEU A 374 -6.43 -13.09 -13.34
C LEU A 374 -6.91 -12.12 -14.43
N ILE A 375 -6.47 -10.85 -14.39
CA ILE A 375 -6.88 -9.78 -15.31
C ILE A 375 -5.79 -9.51 -16.37
N LYS A 376 -4.53 -9.41 -15.94
CA LYS A 376 -3.32 -9.30 -16.79
C LYS A 376 -2.52 -10.60 -16.61
N LYS A 377 -2.83 -11.61 -17.42
CA LYS A 377 -2.16 -12.92 -17.38
C LYS A 377 -0.65 -12.77 -17.65
N PRO A 378 0.20 -13.50 -16.92
CA PRO A 378 1.61 -13.62 -17.25
C PRO A 378 1.85 -14.15 -18.65
N GLU A 379 2.85 -13.60 -19.32
CA GLU A 379 3.30 -14.05 -20.64
C GLU A 379 4.21 -15.28 -20.49
N VAL A 380 4.96 -15.35 -19.38
CA VAL A 380 5.92 -16.43 -19.10
C VAL A 380 5.68 -16.97 -17.69
N TRP A 381 5.70 -18.29 -17.54
CA TRP A 381 5.61 -19.00 -16.27
C TRP A 381 6.91 -19.72 -15.96
N THR A 382 7.33 -19.71 -14.70
CA THR A 382 8.51 -20.46 -14.26
C THR A 382 8.36 -20.96 -12.83
N LEU A 383 9.26 -21.85 -12.44
CA LEU A 383 9.35 -22.34 -11.06
C LEU A 383 9.84 -21.23 -10.13
N GLY A 384 9.02 -20.87 -9.15
CA GLY A 384 9.32 -19.87 -8.15
C GLY A 384 10.11 -20.43 -6.94
N PRO A 385 10.16 -19.67 -5.85
CA PRO A 385 9.73 -18.27 -5.74
C PRO A 385 10.77 -17.33 -6.38
N ALA A 386 10.55 -16.01 -6.27
CA ALA A 386 11.52 -15.01 -6.71
C ALA A 386 12.93 -15.26 -6.12
N GLY A 387 13.97 -15.03 -6.92
CA GLY A 387 15.36 -15.33 -6.54
C GLY A 387 15.78 -16.79 -6.71
N SER A 388 14.89 -17.68 -7.15
CA SER A 388 15.29 -19.03 -7.59
C SER A 388 16.16 -18.94 -8.85
N TYR A 389 16.92 -20.00 -9.14
CA TYR A 389 17.70 -20.07 -10.37
C TYR A 389 16.81 -20.09 -11.63
N SER A 390 15.63 -20.69 -11.56
CA SER A 390 14.62 -20.68 -12.62
C SER A 390 14.09 -19.27 -12.89
N GLU A 391 13.83 -18.49 -11.82
CA GLU A 391 13.48 -17.07 -11.97
C GLU A 391 14.63 -16.28 -12.59
N GLU A 392 15.88 -16.51 -12.16
CA GLU A 392 17.02 -15.77 -12.68
C GLU A 392 17.18 -15.93 -14.20
N ILE A 393 17.10 -17.15 -14.72
CA ILE A 393 17.23 -17.39 -16.16
C ILE A 393 16.02 -16.86 -16.94
N THR A 394 14.82 -17.00 -16.37
CA THR A 394 13.59 -16.50 -16.99
C THR A 394 13.61 -14.97 -17.11
N SER A 395 14.03 -14.27 -16.05
CA SER A 395 14.19 -12.82 -16.05
C SER A 395 15.25 -12.33 -17.03
N LYS A 396 16.32 -13.11 -17.26
CA LYS A 396 17.34 -12.79 -18.30
C LYS A 396 16.79 -12.96 -19.71
N LEU A 397 16.08 -14.06 -19.96
CA LEU A 397 15.55 -14.40 -21.29
C LEU A 397 14.37 -13.51 -21.71
N PHE A 398 13.50 -13.16 -20.76
CA PHE A 398 12.24 -12.48 -21.01
C PHE A 398 12.17 -11.13 -20.30
N SER A 399 13.24 -10.34 -20.41
CA SER A 399 13.30 -8.99 -19.84
C SER A 399 12.13 -8.13 -20.36
N GLY A 400 11.42 -7.47 -19.44
CA GLY A 400 10.26 -6.64 -19.75
C GLY A 400 8.95 -7.41 -19.97
N LYS A 401 8.94 -8.75 -19.85
CA LYS A 401 7.72 -9.57 -19.89
C LYS A 401 7.16 -9.79 -18.49
N GLU A 402 5.85 -10.04 -18.43
CA GLU A 402 5.21 -10.43 -17.18
C GLU A 402 5.53 -11.89 -16.86
N ILE A 403 6.24 -12.11 -15.74
CA ILE A 403 6.65 -13.43 -15.27
C ILE A 403 5.76 -13.86 -14.09
N GLY A 404 5.09 -14.98 -14.26
CA GLY A 404 4.33 -15.66 -13.22
C GLY A 404 5.14 -16.80 -12.60
N TYR A 405 4.92 -17.05 -11.31
CA TYR A 405 5.61 -18.08 -10.55
C TYR A 405 4.66 -19.21 -10.18
N LYS A 406 5.16 -20.45 -10.24
CA LYS A 406 4.49 -21.63 -9.70
C LYS A 406 5.38 -22.33 -8.69
N THR A 407 4.77 -23.10 -7.79
CA THR A 407 5.50 -23.82 -6.74
C THR A 407 6.03 -25.17 -7.25
N LEU A 408 5.29 -25.82 -8.15
CA LEU A 408 5.66 -27.09 -8.76
C LEU A 408 5.98 -26.90 -10.25
N ILE A 409 6.84 -27.75 -10.80
CA ILE A 409 7.14 -27.73 -12.23
C ILE A 409 5.88 -28.15 -13.00
N GLN A 410 5.15 -29.15 -12.51
CA GLN A 410 3.92 -29.60 -13.14
C GLN A 410 2.89 -28.47 -13.35
N ASP A 411 2.76 -27.54 -12.39
CA ASP A 411 1.84 -26.40 -12.50
C ASP A 411 2.25 -25.43 -13.63
N VAL A 412 3.54 -25.34 -13.96
CA VAL A 412 4.03 -24.56 -15.11
C VAL A 412 3.54 -25.21 -16.40
N PHE A 413 3.69 -26.52 -16.52
CA PHE A 413 3.17 -27.27 -17.67
C PHE A 413 1.65 -27.16 -17.78
N GLU A 414 0.92 -27.20 -16.66
CA GLU A 414 -0.53 -27.05 -16.67
C GLU A 414 -0.97 -25.67 -17.20
N GLU A 415 -0.33 -24.58 -16.78
CA GLU A 415 -0.66 -23.24 -17.32
C GLU A 415 -0.31 -23.09 -18.80
N VAL A 416 0.84 -23.62 -19.22
CA VAL A 416 1.33 -23.56 -20.59
C VAL A 416 0.49 -24.42 -21.53
N SER A 417 -0.02 -25.56 -21.06
CA SER A 417 -0.88 -26.43 -21.87
C SER A 417 -2.26 -25.82 -22.14
N LYS A 418 -2.77 -24.96 -21.24
CA LYS A 418 -4.11 -24.34 -21.34
C LYS A 418 -4.11 -22.98 -22.05
N ASN A 419 -3.00 -22.26 -22.06
CA ASN A 419 -2.91 -20.90 -22.57
C ASN A 419 -1.81 -20.77 -23.64
N THR A 420 -1.71 -19.61 -24.28
CA THR A 420 -0.61 -19.29 -25.21
C THR A 420 0.65 -18.76 -24.50
N SER A 421 0.79 -19.03 -23.20
CA SER A 421 1.93 -18.58 -22.40
C SER A 421 3.15 -19.48 -22.63
N ILE A 422 4.33 -18.94 -22.35
CA ILE A 422 5.60 -19.69 -22.40
C ILE A 422 5.93 -20.20 -21.00
N GLY A 423 6.59 -21.35 -20.90
CA GLY A 423 7.15 -21.87 -19.66
C GLY A 423 8.67 -21.94 -19.70
N VAL A 424 9.34 -21.78 -18.56
CA VAL A 424 10.77 -22.02 -18.40
C VAL A 424 11.00 -22.93 -17.21
N VAL A 425 11.57 -24.11 -17.45
CA VAL A 425 11.74 -25.17 -16.44
C VAL A 425 13.13 -25.83 -16.56
N PRO A 426 13.75 -26.25 -15.44
CA PRO A 426 15.02 -26.96 -15.49
C PRO A 426 14.78 -28.39 -16.00
N ILE A 427 15.64 -28.88 -16.89
CA ILE A 427 15.56 -30.27 -17.39
C ILE A 427 16.74 -31.13 -16.94
N GLU A 428 17.89 -30.52 -16.68
CA GLU A 428 19.10 -31.27 -16.37
C GLU A 428 20.08 -30.42 -15.56
N ASN A 429 20.75 -31.03 -14.58
CA ASN A 429 21.84 -30.43 -13.84
C ASN A 429 23.08 -31.31 -13.92
N SER A 430 24.23 -30.70 -14.22
CA SER A 430 25.54 -31.37 -14.32
C SER A 430 25.97 -32.22 -13.11
N THR A 431 25.44 -31.94 -11.91
CA THR A 431 25.73 -32.72 -10.68
C THR A 431 24.59 -33.64 -10.25
N GLY A 432 23.36 -33.37 -10.69
CA GLY A 432 22.15 -34.06 -10.25
C GLY A 432 21.48 -34.93 -11.30
N GLY A 433 21.95 -34.90 -12.56
CA GLY A 433 21.31 -35.58 -13.67
C GLY A 433 20.03 -34.88 -14.15
N SER A 434 19.14 -35.66 -14.76
CA SER A 434 17.85 -35.19 -15.27
C SER A 434 16.90 -34.76 -14.15
N VAL A 435 16.01 -33.83 -14.47
CA VAL A 435 14.92 -33.41 -13.59
C VAL A 435 13.68 -34.24 -13.92
N ASP A 436 13.46 -35.31 -13.16
CA ASP A 436 12.39 -36.28 -13.41
C ASP A 436 11.01 -35.63 -13.56
N GLU A 437 10.67 -34.63 -12.74
CA GLU A 437 9.38 -33.94 -12.81
C GLU A 437 9.15 -33.24 -14.17
N THR A 438 10.21 -32.69 -14.77
CA THR A 438 10.16 -32.07 -16.10
C THR A 438 9.95 -33.11 -17.19
N VAL A 439 10.68 -34.22 -17.13
CA VAL A 439 10.58 -35.30 -18.12
C VAL A 439 9.21 -35.97 -18.04
N ASN A 440 8.73 -36.30 -16.84
CA ASN A 440 7.39 -36.83 -16.61
C ASN A 440 6.29 -35.87 -17.08
N SER A 441 6.49 -34.57 -16.90
CA SER A 441 5.54 -33.57 -17.40
C SER A 441 5.54 -33.50 -18.93
N LEU A 442 6.70 -33.62 -19.60
CA LEU A 442 6.76 -33.71 -21.06
C LEU A 442 6.00 -34.94 -21.59
N ILE A 443 6.12 -36.08 -20.89
CA ILE A 443 5.37 -37.31 -21.23
C ILE A 443 3.87 -37.07 -21.08
N LYS A 444 3.43 -36.51 -19.95
CA LYS A 444 2.01 -36.30 -19.62
C LYS A 444 1.29 -35.29 -20.53
N TYR A 445 1.91 -34.15 -20.85
CA TYR A 445 1.25 -33.06 -21.58
C TYR A 445 1.57 -33.12 -23.08
N GLU A 446 0.71 -33.79 -23.84
CA GLU A 446 0.95 -34.11 -25.27
C GLU A 446 1.15 -32.91 -26.19
N ASN A 447 0.47 -31.79 -25.90
CA ASN A 447 0.48 -30.59 -26.72
C ASN A 447 1.67 -29.65 -26.47
N ILE A 448 2.53 -29.97 -25.50
CA ILE A 448 3.67 -29.13 -25.16
C ILE A 448 4.86 -29.45 -26.06
N GLN A 449 5.49 -28.40 -26.58
CA GLN A 449 6.73 -28.45 -27.34
C GLN A 449 7.83 -27.62 -26.67
N ILE A 450 9.07 -28.10 -26.80
CA ILE A 450 10.29 -27.38 -26.47
C ILE A 450 10.62 -26.46 -27.66
N ILE A 451 10.71 -25.17 -27.37
CA ILE A 451 10.93 -24.11 -28.37
C ILE A 451 12.28 -23.43 -28.20
N GLY A 452 13.05 -23.83 -27.18
CA GLY A 452 14.37 -23.29 -26.90
C GLY A 452 14.99 -23.91 -25.67
N GLU A 453 16.27 -23.62 -25.49
CA GLU A 453 17.05 -24.00 -24.32
C GLU A 453 17.99 -22.86 -23.92
N ASP A 454 18.38 -22.84 -22.66
CA ASP A 454 19.48 -22.02 -22.19
C ASP A 454 20.12 -22.63 -20.93
N PHE A 455 21.31 -22.16 -20.58
CA PHE A 455 22.14 -22.72 -19.52
C PHE A 455 22.40 -21.67 -18.44
N LEU A 456 22.41 -22.08 -17.17
CA LEU A 456 22.76 -21.22 -16.05
C LEU A 456 23.85 -21.85 -15.19
N PRO A 457 25.01 -21.17 -15.02
CA PRO A 457 25.99 -21.53 -14.00
C PRO A 457 25.41 -21.33 -12.60
N ILE A 458 25.45 -22.37 -11.77
CA ILE A 458 24.90 -22.40 -10.42
C ILE A 458 25.98 -22.02 -9.41
N ARG A 459 25.97 -20.75 -8.99
CA ARG A 459 26.95 -20.19 -8.05
C ARG A 459 26.35 -19.92 -6.69
N HIS A 460 26.61 -20.82 -5.75
CA HIS A 460 26.18 -20.65 -4.36
C HIS A 460 27.02 -19.64 -3.60
N CYS A 461 26.35 -18.80 -2.82
CA CYS A 461 26.90 -17.81 -1.91
C CYS A 461 26.42 -18.06 -0.48
N LEU A 462 27.27 -17.77 0.50
CA LEU A 462 26.88 -17.64 1.89
C LEU A 462 26.30 -16.23 2.10
N ILE A 463 25.06 -16.15 2.60
CA ILE A 463 24.29 -14.90 2.68
C ILE A 463 23.76 -14.69 4.10
N GLY A 464 23.82 -13.46 4.59
CA GLY A 464 23.30 -13.09 5.91
C GLY A 464 23.10 -11.58 6.05
N PHE A 465 22.86 -11.11 7.27
CA PHE A 465 22.74 -9.67 7.51
C PHE A 465 24.05 -8.93 7.27
N SER A 466 23.98 -7.65 6.89
CA SER A 466 25.15 -6.82 6.63
C SER A 466 26.08 -6.68 7.84
N TRP A 467 25.53 -6.79 9.05
CA TRP A 467 26.21 -6.75 10.34
C TRP A 467 26.62 -8.14 10.86
N ALA A 468 26.27 -9.23 10.16
CA ALA A 468 26.67 -10.58 10.54
C ALA A 468 28.18 -10.77 10.31
N LYS A 469 28.86 -11.37 11.29
CA LYS A 469 30.27 -11.77 11.15
C LYS A 469 30.32 -13.25 10.78
N ILE A 470 31.06 -13.59 9.71
CA ILE A 470 31.19 -14.98 9.22
C ILE A 470 31.58 -15.95 10.34
N LYS A 471 32.62 -15.62 11.12
CA LYS A 471 33.09 -16.45 12.25
C LYS A 471 32.05 -16.64 13.37
N GLY A 472 30.98 -15.83 13.41
CA GLY A 472 29.93 -15.90 14.42
C GLY A 472 28.69 -16.70 14.00
N ILE A 473 28.67 -17.23 12.77
CA ILE A 473 27.55 -18.03 12.25
C ILE A 473 27.50 -19.37 12.99
N LYS A 474 26.32 -19.73 13.48
CA LYS A 474 26.05 -20.99 14.20
C LYS A 474 25.05 -21.89 13.48
N GLU A 475 24.24 -21.32 12.59
CA GLU A 475 23.24 -22.05 11.83
C GLU A 475 23.25 -21.59 10.36
N ILE A 476 23.20 -22.54 9.43
CA ILE A 476 22.96 -22.26 8.01
C ILE A 476 21.69 -22.96 7.56
N ARG A 477 20.87 -22.23 6.80
CA ARG A 477 19.64 -22.71 6.18
C ARG A 477 19.79 -22.82 4.66
N ALA A 478 19.38 -23.94 4.06
CA ALA A 478 19.47 -24.14 2.62
C ALA A 478 18.63 -25.33 2.15
N HIS A 479 18.43 -25.45 0.84
CA HIS A 479 17.96 -26.70 0.26
C HIS A 479 19.00 -27.83 0.45
N THR A 480 18.53 -29.08 0.62
CA THR A 480 19.38 -30.26 0.84
C THR A 480 20.45 -30.43 -0.25
N GLN A 481 20.06 -30.23 -1.51
CA GLN A 481 20.99 -30.29 -2.64
C GLN A 481 22.08 -29.21 -2.57
N SER A 482 21.76 -28.01 -2.04
CA SER A 482 22.74 -26.94 -1.87
C SER A 482 23.72 -27.21 -0.73
N PHE A 483 23.28 -27.90 0.33
CA PHE A 483 24.19 -28.41 1.36
C PHE A 483 25.18 -29.43 0.77
N ALA A 484 24.69 -30.38 -0.02
CA ALA A 484 25.56 -31.37 -0.68
C ALA A 484 26.58 -30.68 -1.62
N GLN A 485 26.11 -29.72 -2.42
CA GLN A 485 26.96 -28.96 -3.34
C GLN A 485 27.94 -27.99 -2.67
N CYS A 486 27.81 -27.70 -1.37
CA CYS A 486 28.71 -26.81 -0.62
C CYS A 486 29.43 -27.53 0.55
N ALA A 487 29.33 -28.86 0.63
CA ALA A 487 29.76 -29.63 1.79
C ALA A 487 31.23 -29.40 2.19
N ARG A 488 32.15 -29.27 1.21
CA ARG A 488 33.59 -29.08 1.47
C ARG A 488 33.84 -27.77 2.21
N PHE A 489 33.34 -26.67 1.66
CA PHE A 489 33.45 -25.35 2.29
C PHE A 489 32.84 -25.32 3.70
N LEU A 490 31.68 -25.94 3.87
CA LEU A 490 30.99 -25.99 5.16
C LEU A 490 31.77 -26.78 6.21
N GLN A 491 32.38 -27.91 5.83
CA GLN A 491 33.18 -28.72 6.74
C GLN A 491 34.48 -28.02 7.16
N GLU A 492 35.14 -27.32 6.24
CA GLU A 492 36.39 -26.60 6.50
C GLU A 492 36.20 -25.36 7.38
N ASN A 493 35.10 -24.62 7.18
CA ASN A 493 34.89 -23.31 7.82
C ASN A 493 33.94 -23.35 9.01
N PHE A 494 33.06 -24.36 9.08
CA PHE A 494 32.02 -24.46 10.11
C PHE A 494 31.80 -25.93 10.54
N PRO A 495 32.78 -26.56 11.23
CA PRO A 495 32.68 -27.96 11.63
C PRO A 495 31.49 -28.24 12.57
N ASP A 496 31.23 -27.35 13.53
CA ASP A 496 30.16 -27.51 14.55
C ASP A 496 28.83 -26.85 14.16
N LEU A 497 28.59 -26.69 12.86
CA LEU A 497 27.46 -25.92 12.34
C LEU A 497 26.14 -26.68 12.41
N ARG A 498 25.08 -26.01 12.89
CA ARG A 498 23.72 -26.50 12.69
C ARG A 498 23.27 -26.27 11.25
N ARG A 499 22.92 -27.35 10.55
CA ARG A 499 22.37 -27.30 9.18
C ARG A 499 20.85 -27.50 9.25
N THR A 500 20.08 -26.53 8.76
CA THR A 500 18.62 -26.57 8.74
C THR A 500 18.14 -26.68 7.29
N PRO A 501 17.62 -27.84 6.86
CA PRO A 501 17.02 -27.99 5.53
C PRO A 501 15.78 -27.12 5.34
N CYS A 502 15.66 -26.50 4.17
CA CYS A 502 14.50 -25.72 3.74
C CYS A 502 13.99 -26.24 2.39
N ALA A 503 12.70 -25.97 2.09
CA ALA A 503 12.09 -26.36 0.81
C ALA A 503 12.73 -25.68 -0.42
N SER A 504 13.34 -24.51 -0.25
CA SER A 504 14.13 -23.85 -1.29
C SER A 504 15.17 -22.89 -0.70
N ASN A 505 16.16 -22.50 -1.50
CA ASN A 505 17.18 -21.52 -1.10
C ASN A 505 16.59 -20.11 -0.89
N SER A 506 15.59 -19.74 -1.70
CA SER A 506 14.88 -18.46 -1.52
C SER A 506 14.06 -18.45 -0.23
N LEU A 507 13.42 -19.57 0.13
CA LEU A 507 12.73 -19.68 1.41
C LEU A 507 13.69 -19.60 2.59
N ALA A 508 14.88 -20.21 2.47
CA ALA A 508 15.93 -20.08 3.48
C ALA A 508 16.33 -18.61 3.73
N LEU A 509 16.42 -17.79 2.69
CA LEU A 509 16.67 -16.35 2.83
C LEU A 509 15.50 -15.62 3.52
N LYS A 510 14.26 -15.97 3.18
CA LYS A 510 13.07 -15.41 3.83
C LYS A 510 13.07 -15.72 5.33
N GLU A 511 13.38 -16.96 5.73
CA GLU A 511 13.49 -17.36 7.13
C GLU A 511 14.63 -16.64 7.85
N VAL A 512 15.82 -16.57 7.26
CA VAL A 512 16.95 -15.82 7.83
C VAL A 512 16.58 -14.36 8.05
N ARG A 513 15.89 -13.74 7.08
CA ARG A 513 15.42 -12.36 7.18
C ARG A 513 14.41 -12.19 8.33
N SER A 514 13.45 -13.11 8.45
CA SER A 514 12.40 -13.09 9.48
C SER A 514 12.96 -13.23 10.90
N LEU A 515 13.92 -14.14 11.09
CA LEU A 515 14.53 -14.40 12.41
C LEU A 515 15.39 -13.24 12.93
N HIS A 516 15.77 -12.30 12.06
CA HIS A 516 16.58 -11.13 12.39
C HIS A 516 17.83 -11.41 13.25
N ASN A 517 18.50 -12.53 12.99
CA ASN A 517 19.61 -13.02 13.81
C ASN A 517 20.89 -13.19 12.97
N GLY A 518 21.93 -12.42 13.27
CA GLY A 518 23.20 -12.45 12.54
C GLY A 518 24.09 -13.65 12.84
N LYS A 519 23.63 -14.59 13.67
CA LYS A 519 24.24 -15.92 13.82
C LYS A 519 23.66 -16.95 12.85
N ILE A 520 22.64 -16.58 12.07
CA ILE A 520 22.00 -17.45 11.09
C ILE A 520 22.31 -16.91 9.69
N ALA A 521 22.73 -17.80 8.79
CA ALA A 521 22.98 -17.50 7.39
C ALA A 521 22.22 -18.47 6.48
N ALA A 522 22.21 -18.20 5.19
CA ALA A 522 21.62 -19.07 4.18
C ALA A 522 22.56 -19.28 3.00
N ILE A 523 22.31 -20.34 2.23
CA ILE A 523 22.96 -20.60 0.95
C ILE A 523 21.96 -20.30 -0.18
N ALA A 524 22.31 -19.36 -1.06
CA ALA A 524 21.51 -19.05 -2.24
C ALA A 524 22.36 -18.32 -3.30
N SER A 525 21.72 -17.88 -4.40
CA SER A 525 22.37 -17.07 -5.44
C SER A 525 22.64 -15.63 -4.97
N GLU A 526 23.61 -14.97 -5.59
CA GLU A 526 23.87 -13.54 -5.35
C GLU A 526 22.66 -12.67 -5.70
N ARG A 527 21.89 -13.05 -6.73
CA ARG A 527 20.65 -12.36 -7.10
C ARG A 527 19.62 -12.43 -5.97
N ALA A 528 19.44 -13.61 -5.37
CA ALA A 528 18.50 -13.80 -4.28
C ALA A 528 18.85 -12.92 -3.06
N ALA A 529 20.14 -12.78 -2.72
CA ALA A 529 20.57 -11.89 -1.65
C ALA A 529 20.03 -10.46 -1.81
N LYS A 530 20.09 -9.91 -3.04
CA LYS A 530 19.58 -8.56 -3.36
C LYS A 530 18.07 -8.47 -3.20
N ILE A 531 17.33 -9.46 -3.72
CA ILE A 531 15.86 -9.51 -3.66
C ILE A 531 15.38 -9.52 -2.21
N TYR A 532 16.03 -10.30 -1.35
CA TYR A 532 15.67 -10.43 0.07
C TYR A 532 16.33 -9.39 0.99
N GLY A 533 17.05 -8.40 0.44
CA GLY A 533 17.69 -7.33 1.20
C GLY A 533 18.77 -7.81 2.17
N LEU A 534 19.44 -8.92 1.85
CA LEU A 534 20.54 -9.51 2.60
C LEU A 534 21.87 -9.31 1.86
N ARG A 535 22.98 -9.54 2.56
CA ARG A 535 24.33 -9.35 2.03
C ARG A 535 25.00 -10.69 1.76
N VAL A 536 25.68 -10.79 0.62
CA VAL A 536 26.62 -11.89 0.37
C VAL A 536 27.83 -11.74 1.29
N LEU A 537 28.02 -12.71 2.17
CA LEU A 537 29.15 -12.79 3.10
C LEU A 537 30.36 -13.47 2.44
N LYS A 538 30.12 -14.53 1.64
CA LYS A 538 31.16 -15.23 0.87
C LYS A 538 30.58 -15.71 -0.46
N LYS A 539 31.31 -15.48 -1.55
CA LYS A 539 30.97 -15.95 -2.91
C LYS A 539 31.61 -17.32 -3.17
N ASN A 540 31.04 -18.04 -4.14
CA ASN A 540 31.57 -19.28 -4.73
C ASN A 540 31.93 -20.33 -3.67
N ILE A 541 30.96 -20.70 -2.85
CA ILE A 541 31.14 -21.72 -1.78
C ILE A 541 30.81 -23.15 -2.23
N HIS A 542 30.54 -23.33 -3.53
CA HIS A 542 30.15 -24.60 -4.12
C HIS A 542 31.39 -25.45 -4.46
N ASN A 543 31.21 -26.77 -4.50
CA ASN A 543 32.31 -27.73 -4.63
C ASN A 543 32.87 -27.83 -6.06
N ASN A 544 32.04 -27.55 -7.08
CA ASN A 544 32.37 -27.73 -8.51
C ASN A 544 32.07 -26.45 -9.31
N GLU A 545 33.10 -25.78 -9.82
CA GLU A 545 33.00 -24.55 -10.61
C GLU A 545 32.24 -24.73 -11.94
N ASN A 546 32.17 -25.96 -12.45
CA ASN A 546 31.45 -26.31 -13.68
C ASN A 546 30.00 -26.75 -13.42
N ASN A 547 29.40 -26.39 -12.27
CA ASN A 547 27.99 -26.71 -11.98
C ASN A 547 27.05 -25.86 -12.84
N ILE A 548 26.48 -26.47 -13.87
CA ILE A 548 25.54 -25.85 -14.80
C ILE A 548 24.20 -26.59 -14.74
N THR A 549 23.11 -25.83 -14.84
CA THR A 549 21.75 -26.34 -15.08
C THR A 549 21.29 -25.93 -16.47
N LYS A 550 20.79 -26.91 -17.25
CA LYS A 550 20.09 -26.70 -18.52
C LYS A 550 18.61 -26.46 -18.25
N PHE A 551 18.07 -25.40 -18.84
CA PHE A 551 16.66 -25.05 -18.83
C PHE A 551 16.09 -25.18 -20.23
N ILE A 552 14.83 -25.60 -20.30
CA ILE A 552 14.06 -25.63 -21.54
C ILE A 552 12.97 -24.57 -21.50
N ILE A 553 12.67 -24.04 -22.68
CA ILE A 553 11.59 -23.10 -22.92
C ILE A 553 10.48 -23.89 -23.60
N ILE A 554 9.28 -23.90 -23.01
CA ILE A 554 8.15 -24.71 -23.45
C ILE A 554 6.97 -23.85 -23.90
N SER A 555 6.18 -24.36 -24.84
CA SER A 555 4.98 -23.71 -25.36
C SER A 555 3.89 -24.76 -25.62
N GLY A 556 2.65 -24.44 -25.26
CA GLY A 556 1.47 -25.23 -25.63
C GLY A 556 0.94 -24.93 -27.03
N LYS A 557 1.48 -23.89 -27.68
CA LYS A 557 1.23 -23.59 -29.10
C LYS A 557 2.33 -24.23 -29.93
N SER A 558 1.93 -25.05 -30.91
CA SER A 558 2.85 -25.57 -31.93
C SER A 558 3.47 -24.39 -32.68
N LEU A 559 4.79 -24.24 -32.59
CA LEU A 559 5.53 -23.20 -33.30
C LEU A 559 6.28 -23.87 -34.45
N ASP A 560 6.00 -23.42 -35.68
CA ASP A 560 6.78 -23.83 -36.84
C ASP A 560 8.14 -23.13 -36.82
N THR A 561 9.10 -23.72 -36.13
CA THR A 561 10.48 -23.24 -36.10
C THR A 561 11.15 -23.41 -37.47
N GLN A 562 12.09 -22.52 -37.78
CA GLN A 562 12.88 -22.59 -39.00
C GLN A 562 14.29 -23.10 -38.66
N PRO A 563 14.89 -23.94 -39.53
CA PRO A 563 16.25 -24.43 -39.31
C PRO A 563 17.24 -23.27 -39.21
N THR A 564 18.12 -23.35 -38.21
CA THR A 564 19.24 -22.42 -38.01
C THR A 564 20.58 -23.03 -38.39
N GLY A 565 20.61 -24.33 -38.71
CA GLY A 565 21.82 -25.11 -39.00
C GLY A 565 22.62 -25.49 -37.75
N LYS A 566 22.15 -25.06 -36.58
CA LYS A 566 22.68 -25.43 -35.26
C LYS A 566 21.51 -25.70 -34.34
N ASP A 567 20.72 -26.69 -34.72
CA ASP A 567 19.47 -27.03 -34.05
C ASP A 567 19.61 -28.31 -33.23
N ARG A 568 18.69 -28.45 -32.28
CA ARG A 568 18.47 -29.66 -31.49
C ARG A 568 17.04 -30.10 -31.72
N ILE A 569 16.87 -31.40 -31.91
CA ILE A 569 15.57 -32.07 -31.96
C ILE A 569 15.43 -32.98 -30.75
N SER A 570 14.34 -32.81 -30.01
CA SER A 570 13.99 -33.66 -28.87
C SER A 570 12.86 -34.62 -29.25
N LEU A 571 13.03 -35.90 -28.95
CA LEU A 571 12.12 -36.98 -29.29
C LEU A 571 11.84 -37.85 -28.08
N LEU A 572 10.61 -38.33 -28.00
CA LEU A 572 10.22 -39.40 -27.09
C LEU A 572 9.83 -40.61 -27.93
N ILE A 573 10.48 -41.75 -27.72
CA ILE A 573 10.19 -42.99 -28.45
C ILE A 573 9.63 -44.00 -27.47
N SER A 574 8.40 -44.45 -27.74
CA SER A 574 7.74 -45.52 -26.99
C SER A 574 7.71 -46.82 -27.80
N TYR A 575 7.52 -47.94 -27.11
CA TYR A 575 7.41 -49.26 -27.72
C TYR A 575 6.22 -50.04 -27.13
N LYS A 576 5.58 -50.90 -27.95
CA LYS A 576 4.43 -51.72 -27.49
C LYS A 576 4.86 -52.90 -26.62
N GLU A 577 5.89 -53.63 -27.07
CA GLU A 577 6.46 -54.79 -26.39
C GLU A 577 7.96 -54.60 -26.19
N ASP A 578 8.47 -54.94 -25.00
CA ASP A 578 9.90 -54.91 -24.71
C ASP A 578 10.59 -56.13 -25.34
N LYS A 579 11.54 -55.89 -26.25
CA LYS A 579 12.25 -56.91 -27.04
C LYS A 579 13.72 -56.54 -27.24
N PRO A 580 14.62 -57.53 -27.38
CA PRO A 580 16.01 -57.27 -27.72
C PRO A 580 16.15 -56.41 -28.99
N LYS A 581 17.16 -55.54 -29.01
CA LYS A 581 17.56 -54.67 -30.14
C LYS A 581 16.67 -53.45 -30.41
N ILE A 582 15.62 -53.17 -29.63
CA ILE A 582 14.79 -51.97 -29.81
C ILE A 582 15.63 -50.69 -29.77
N LEU A 583 16.33 -50.43 -28.66
CA LEU A 583 17.15 -49.23 -28.51
C LEU A 583 18.29 -49.20 -29.54
N PHE A 584 18.90 -50.35 -29.83
CA PHE A 584 19.95 -50.44 -30.85
C PHE A 584 19.43 -50.04 -32.24
N GLY A 585 18.23 -50.47 -32.63
CA GLY A 585 17.61 -50.09 -33.90
C GLY A 585 17.40 -48.58 -34.01
N VAL A 586 16.91 -47.96 -32.93
CA VAL A 586 16.77 -46.50 -32.84
C VAL A 586 18.12 -45.80 -32.99
N LEU A 587 19.13 -46.20 -32.22
CA LEU A 587 20.47 -45.59 -32.26
C LEU A 587 21.15 -45.79 -33.63
N LYS A 588 20.97 -46.97 -34.24
CA LYS A 588 21.49 -47.29 -35.57
C LYS A 588 20.93 -46.35 -36.64
N ALA A 589 19.63 -46.03 -36.58
CA ALA A 589 19.01 -45.11 -37.54
C ALA A 589 19.69 -43.73 -37.52
N PHE A 590 20.01 -43.17 -36.34
CA PHE A 590 20.76 -41.92 -36.24
C PHE A 590 22.23 -42.06 -36.70
N ALA A 591 22.87 -43.18 -36.37
CA ALA A 591 24.26 -43.45 -36.73
C ALA A 591 24.46 -43.58 -38.24
N ASP A 592 23.54 -44.26 -38.95
CA ASP A 592 23.60 -44.48 -40.39
C ASP A 592 23.56 -43.15 -41.18
N GLU A 593 22.92 -42.11 -40.64
CA GLU A 593 22.88 -40.74 -41.22
C GLU A 593 23.95 -39.78 -40.66
N ASN A 594 24.84 -40.30 -39.79
CA ASN A 594 25.89 -39.57 -39.08
C ASN A 594 25.35 -38.37 -38.27
N ILE A 595 24.28 -38.60 -37.51
CA ILE A 595 23.66 -37.60 -36.63
C ILE A 595 24.14 -37.81 -35.20
N ASN A 596 24.68 -36.75 -34.59
CA ASN A 596 25.14 -36.78 -33.21
C ASN A 596 23.96 -36.78 -32.23
N LEU A 597 24.04 -37.64 -31.21
CA LEU A 597 23.09 -37.70 -30.10
C LEU A 597 23.72 -37.05 -28.88
N SER A 598 23.10 -35.97 -28.39
CA SER A 598 23.56 -35.26 -27.20
C SER A 598 22.93 -35.78 -25.90
N LYS A 599 21.82 -36.53 -25.99
CA LYS A 599 21.20 -37.19 -24.84
C LYS A 599 20.44 -38.43 -25.29
N VAL A 600 20.57 -39.52 -24.54
CA VAL A 600 19.75 -40.72 -24.64
C VAL A 600 19.47 -41.19 -23.22
N GLU A 601 18.20 -41.23 -22.84
CA GLU A 601 17.79 -41.59 -21.48
C GLU A 601 16.56 -42.50 -21.52
N SER A 602 16.61 -43.58 -20.73
CA SER A 602 15.46 -44.47 -20.51
C SER A 602 14.63 -43.95 -19.34
N VAL A 603 13.41 -43.51 -19.63
CA VAL A 603 12.50 -42.91 -18.66
C VAL A 603 11.36 -43.87 -18.37
N PRO A 604 11.00 -44.16 -17.10
CA PRO A 604 9.87 -45.05 -16.79
C PRO A 604 8.55 -44.49 -17.34
N ASP A 605 7.72 -45.35 -17.97
CA ASP A 605 6.37 -44.98 -18.46
C ASP A 605 5.28 -45.14 -17.38
N GLY A 606 5.67 -45.49 -16.15
CA GLY A 606 4.76 -45.76 -15.03
C GLY A 606 4.38 -47.23 -14.85
N GLU A 607 4.54 -48.07 -15.89
CA GLU A 607 4.47 -49.53 -15.76
C GLU A 607 5.86 -50.12 -15.47
N PHE A 608 5.94 -51.03 -14.50
CA PHE A 608 7.22 -51.66 -14.13
C PHE A 608 7.81 -52.43 -15.31
N GLY A 609 9.05 -52.09 -15.68
CA GLY A 609 9.76 -52.71 -16.81
C GLY A 609 9.47 -52.10 -18.17
N LYS A 610 8.58 -51.10 -18.29
CA LYS A 610 8.39 -50.32 -19.52
C LYS A 610 9.03 -48.95 -19.41
N TYR A 611 9.75 -48.59 -20.47
CA TYR A 611 10.48 -47.35 -20.58
C TYR A 611 10.12 -46.62 -21.88
N LEU A 612 10.41 -45.34 -21.88
CA LEU A 612 10.41 -44.45 -23.03
C LEU A 612 11.85 -44.00 -23.26
N PHE A 613 12.26 -43.84 -24.50
CA PHE A 613 13.57 -43.27 -24.81
C PHE A 613 13.42 -41.77 -25.08
N PHE A 614 13.96 -40.96 -24.19
CA PHE A 614 14.10 -39.51 -24.40
C PHE A 614 15.44 -39.27 -25.12
N ILE A 615 15.37 -38.66 -26.31
CA ILE A 615 16.54 -38.47 -27.18
C ILE A 615 16.64 -37.00 -27.59
N ASP A 616 17.81 -36.39 -27.36
CA ASP A 616 18.20 -35.11 -27.96
C ASP A 616 19.24 -35.36 -29.06
N ALA A 617 18.91 -35.06 -30.31
CA ALA A 617 19.80 -35.19 -31.46
C ALA A 617 20.13 -33.83 -32.10
N GLU A 618 21.25 -33.75 -32.81
CA GLU A 618 21.56 -32.59 -33.65
C GLU A 618 20.72 -32.60 -34.93
N GLY A 619 20.04 -31.48 -35.20
CA GLY A 619 19.22 -31.32 -36.40
C GLY A 619 17.85 -30.69 -36.12
N HIS A 620 17.11 -30.48 -37.21
CA HIS A 620 15.78 -29.91 -37.22
C HIS A 620 14.79 -30.86 -37.90
N ILE A 621 13.51 -30.83 -37.53
CA ILE A 621 12.45 -31.67 -38.14
C ILE A 621 12.27 -31.47 -39.66
N LYS A 622 12.84 -30.40 -40.20
CA LYS A 622 12.78 -30.04 -41.63
C LYS A 622 14.03 -30.50 -42.40
N ASP A 623 15.01 -31.07 -41.70
CA ASP A 623 16.23 -31.57 -42.33
C ASP A 623 15.95 -32.93 -42.98
N GLU A 624 16.41 -33.10 -44.22
CA GLU A 624 16.24 -34.37 -44.96
C GLU A 624 16.81 -35.57 -44.21
N LYS A 625 17.95 -35.40 -43.54
CA LYS A 625 18.57 -36.45 -42.73
C LYS A 625 17.66 -36.90 -41.58
N ILE A 626 17.05 -35.94 -40.87
CA ILE A 626 16.11 -36.25 -39.79
C ILE A 626 14.86 -36.95 -40.32
N ALA A 627 14.35 -36.53 -41.48
CA ALA A 627 13.23 -37.20 -42.13
C ALA A 627 13.54 -38.68 -42.42
N LYS A 628 14.72 -38.98 -42.98
CA LYS A 628 15.18 -40.37 -43.21
C LYS A 628 15.25 -41.19 -41.92
N VAL A 629 15.80 -40.62 -40.84
CA VAL A 629 15.85 -41.30 -39.54
C VAL A 629 14.45 -41.62 -39.02
N VAL A 630 13.55 -40.64 -39.09
CA VAL A 630 12.15 -40.80 -38.65
C VAL A 630 11.44 -41.88 -39.47
N ASP A 631 11.64 -41.90 -40.78
CA ASP A 631 11.04 -42.90 -41.67
C ASP A 631 11.61 -44.30 -41.41
N GLU A 632 12.91 -44.42 -41.14
CA GLU A 632 13.54 -45.70 -40.77
C GLU A 632 12.99 -46.24 -39.45
N ILE A 633 12.90 -45.41 -38.42
CA ILE A 633 12.36 -45.83 -37.11
C ILE A 633 10.88 -46.22 -37.23
N LYS A 634 10.11 -45.54 -38.09
CA LYS A 634 8.69 -45.88 -38.33
C LYS A 634 8.47 -47.20 -39.07
N LYS A 635 9.50 -47.82 -39.66
CA LYS A 635 9.38 -49.17 -40.26
C LYS A 635 9.12 -50.24 -39.21
N ASP A 636 9.53 -50.02 -37.96
CA ASP A 636 9.22 -50.92 -36.86
C ASP A 636 7.86 -50.55 -36.25
N GLU A 637 6.83 -51.35 -36.53
CA GLU A 637 5.47 -51.16 -36.00
C GLU A 637 5.37 -51.26 -34.47
N ASN A 638 6.43 -51.76 -33.81
CA ASN A 638 6.54 -51.75 -32.36
C ASN A 638 6.81 -50.34 -31.82
N LEU A 639 7.40 -49.44 -32.61
CA LEU A 639 7.86 -48.12 -32.16
C LEU A 639 6.86 -47.01 -32.49
N LYS A 640 6.76 -46.04 -31.59
CA LYS A 640 6.02 -44.79 -31.81
C LYS A 640 6.90 -43.61 -31.43
N ILE A 641 7.04 -42.68 -32.37
CA ILE A 641 7.82 -41.45 -32.17
C ILE A 641 6.85 -40.32 -31.81
N ARG A 642 7.16 -39.62 -30.73
CA ARG A 642 6.56 -38.33 -30.39
C ARG A 642 7.61 -37.25 -30.47
N PHE A 643 7.34 -36.25 -31.30
CA PHE A 643 8.17 -35.08 -31.44
C PHE A 643 7.92 -34.10 -30.29
N LEU A 644 8.98 -33.75 -29.57
CA LEU A 644 8.91 -32.78 -28.48
C LEU A 644 9.35 -31.38 -28.90
N GLY A 645 10.06 -31.22 -30.02
CA GLY A 645 10.43 -29.88 -30.52
C GLY A 645 11.72 -29.87 -31.32
N SER A 646 11.87 -28.85 -32.18
CA SER A 646 13.13 -28.50 -32.87
C SER A 646 13.44 -27.04 -32.60
N TYR A 647 14.62 -26.78 -32.04
CA TYR A 647 14.96 -25.46 -31.54
C TYR A 647 16.45 -25.19 -31.64
N LYS A 648 16.80 -23.91 -31.69
CA LYS A 648 18.21 -23.48 -31.79
C LYS A 648 19.00 -23.98 -30.60
N ARG A 649 20.04 -24.77 -30.88
CA ARG A 649 20.99 -25.26 -29.88
C ARG A 649 21.81 -24.11 -29.33
N LYS A 650 21.92 -24.01 -28.01
CA LYS A 650 22.85 -23.08 -27.35
C LYS A 650 24.15 -23.82 -27.05
N ARG A 651 25.28 -23.11 -27.17
CA ARG A 651 26.57 -23.66 -26.73
C ARG A 651 26.57 -23.75 -25.20
N GLU A 652 27.01 -24.87 -24.67
CA GLU A 652 27.38 -25.00 -23.27
C GLU A 652 28.45 -23.94 -22.94
N TYR A 653 28.40 -23.36 -21.74
CA TYR A 653 29.41 -22.39 -21.30
C TYR A 653 30.76 -23.12 -21.26
N GLY A 654 31.64 -22.78 -22.21
CA GLY A 654 33.02 -23.25 -22.33
C GLY A 654 33.93 -22.09 -22.69
#